data_AF-A0AAD1ME96-F1
#
_entry.id   AF-A0AAD1ME96-F1
#
_cell.length_a   1.000
_cell.length_b   1.000
_cell.length_c   1.000
_cell.angle_alpha   90.00
_cell.angle_beta   90.00
_cell.angle_gamma   90.00
#
_symmetry.space_group_name_H-M   'P 1'
#
loop_
_entity.id
_entity.type
_entity.pdbx_description
1 polymer ?
#
loop_
_entity_poly.entity_id
_entity_poly.type
_entity_poly.pdbx_seq_one_letter_code
_entity_poly.pdbx_strand_id
1 'polypeptide(L)'
;MPGLPTPETVVAFFVSNGTAAHPNAGIIAGNGYSWTAETCTGTAACKGGNGGFFGDGGAGFNGGKGGAAGGFGNGGAGGAGVEAGNGGNGGAGGLIIGNGGAGGGGGEAFAQGTKGGDGGAAGMFGNGGKGGAGGVLAGEAAEGGTGGQGGNGGAAGLYYGSGGAAGKGGNAIPIGATGGDGGHGGNTGLLSIWGTGGAGGAGGASTNGGKGGDGGSGGLFSIFANGGAGGAGGASPTFGANSDHGGDGGHGGTGGLWSGNGGAGGAGGFGGGDGGNGGSVGMLSLVGAGGNGGDGGVGQTGVPGASPTIGPIDGGPAGDGGPGGKGGHGGNGSFVFGNGGNGGVGGQGGAGGQGGNARYPGYTYVGDGLAGGNGGDGGNGGAGGASGGAAGAGRYLFVIASNGSNGVSGAGGIGGNGGVGSLGGYTGDPDGNGGVGGYGGKGGAGGIGGTAAAGGRGGTGGAGGRGGNAGVNGTGGDGGNGGNGGLAGQGGINGGDGGRGGFGGAAGSGGTGYNGGNGGTGGNGADGGTGGSGGGDGGPGGGGGSGGWGGIANGGTGGKGGYNGTPGTNGAPEVTASAAAVSANAVALRPVTASATAAATSMPTLQSMFSDLSRELNYIFFNRAPALSWQSYAPFGPGKTIRVDAIAASNNGYRVTYGISQQPRYGTVTLDQATGRYLYTPDSTLVTPGIQDSFTITVNNGTAAALPGALGMLQNALHTIAVKLGIAQPDTVSRVVSVTVPGTGYYGNRAASQWWVKQSYNNCTLMATAMAVGQVSGFEPDEPTMVTLAKTTASVVYPGRRMYLDEDIANGVAVKDAVQLMNTNPDWGVTATTQRYGTYDENGTRITGATAADAQIALGDLEAALAAGNATMVTVDAKYTWGTQAAYQSPATPNYNPLTHEAVVIAVDTAKGMVYFNDSGPQYGKDMAVPIGAFLNAWQTNDYELTVVSANTQST
;
A
#
# COMPACT_ATOMS: atom_id res chain seq x y z
N MET A 1 2.24 -3.30 65.66
CA MET A 1 3.57 -3.48 65.06
C MET A 1 3.38 -4.08 63.68
N PRO A 2 3.93 -3.51 62.60
CA PRO A 2 3.95 -4.21 61.30
C PRO A 2 4.73 -5.51 61.49
N GLY A 3 4.18 -6.63 61.03
CA GLY A 3 4.86 -7.93 61.12
C GLY A 3 6.21 -7.89 60.41
N LEU A 4 7.22 -8.55 61.00
CA LEU A 4 8.52 -8.71 60.36
C LEU A 4 8.33 -9.37 58.98
N PRO A 5 9.00 -8.90 57.92
CA PRO A 5 8.88 -9.46 56.58
C PRO A 5 9.27 -10.95 56.60
N THR A 6 8.51 -11.77 55.88
CA THR A 6 8.80 -13.21 55.80
C THR A 6 10.08 -13.43 54.99
N PRO A 7 10.79 -14.55 55.19
CA PRO A 7 11.96 -14.89 54.37
C PRO A 7 11.67 -14.84 52.87
N GLU A 8 10.47 -15.23 52.44
CA GLU A 8 10.07 -15.13 51.03
C GLU A 8 9.94 -13.68 50.56
N THR A 9 9.47 -12.76 51.41
CA THR A 9 9.36 -11.33 51.06
C THR A 9 10.72 -10.65 50.95
N VAL A 10 11.68 -11.06 51.81
CA VAL A 10 13.07 -10.56 51.74
C VAL A 10 13.78 -11.10 50.51
N VAL A 11 13.64 -12.39 50.20
CA VAL A 11 14.23 -12.99 48.99
C VAL A 11 13.62 -12.37 47.72
N ALA A 12 12.30 -12.18 47.67
CA ALA A 12 11.63 -11.56 46.53
C ALA A 12 12.08 -10.11 46.27
N PHE A 13 12.43 -9.36 47.31
CA PHE A 13 12.98 -8.00 47.15
C PHE A 13 14.31 -7.98 46.38
N PHE A 14 15.14 -9.02 46.52
CA PHE A 14 16.41 -9.13 45.81
C PHE A 14 16.30 -9.90 44.50
N VAL A 15 15.52 -10.98 44.46
CA VAL A 15 15.38 -11.87 43.31
C VAL A 15 13.91 -12.19 43.08
N SER A 16 13.27 -11.49 42.15
CA SER A 16 11.91 -11.78 41.71
C SER A 16 11.60 -11.09 40.38
N ASN A 17 10.68 -11.66 39.62
CA ASN A 17 10.07 -10.97 38.49
C ASN A 17 9.00 -10.00 38.99
N GLY A 18 8.80 -8.92 38.25
CA GLY A 18 7.68 -8.01 38.44
C GLY A 18 6.33 -8.70 38.26
N THR A 19 5.31 -8.14 38.89
CA THR A 19 3.90 -8.53 38.78
C THR A 19 3.03 -7.30 38.48
N ALA A 20 1.77 -7.48 38.10
CA ALA A 20 0.88 -6.35 37.85
C ALA A 20 0.76 -5.39 39.07
N ALA A 21 0.77 -5.93 40.30
CA ALA A 21 0.70 -5.13 41.52
C ALA A 21 2.05 -4.46 41.87
N HIS A 22 3.16 -5.12 41.56
CA HIS A 22 4.52 -4.63 41.78
C HIS A 22 5.34 -4.80 40.49
N PRO A 23 5.25 -3.83 39.55
CA PRO A 23 5.76 -4.03 38.20
C PRO A 23 7.27 -4.23 38.13
N ASN A 24 8.03 -3.67 39.05
CA ASN A 24 9.49 -3.78 39.05
C ASN A 24 9.95 -5.13 39.61
N ALA A 25 11.03 -5.64 39.04
CA ALA A 25 11.72 -6.82 39.54
C ALA A 25 12.49 -6.55 40.85
N GLY A 26 12.95 -7.64 41.47
CA GLY A 26 13.94 -7.58 42.54
C GLY A 26 15.26 -6.95 42.08
N ILE A 27 15.98 -6.32 43.00
CA ILE A 27 17.13 -5.45 42.66
C ILE A 27 18.28 -6.20 41.99
N ILE A 28 18.51 -7.48 42.33
CA ILE A 28 19.65 -8.26 41.83
C ILE A 28 19.28 -8.98 40.54
N ALA A 29 18.17 -9.71 40.52
CA ALA A 29 17.79 -10.51 39.36
C ALA A 29 16.27 -10.62 39.20
N GLY A 30 15.82 -10.52 37.96
CA GLY A 30 14.43 -10.68 37.57
C GLY A 30 14.00 -9.68 36.50
N ASN A 31 12.97 -10.07 35.75
CA ASN A 31 12.42 -9.27 34.66
C ASN A 31 11.31 -8.36 35.17
N GLY A 32 11.25 -7.15 34.62
CA GLY A 32 10.14 -6.24 34.83
C GLY A 32 8.84 -6.80 34.24
N TYR A 33 7.71 -6.39 34.82
CA TYR A 33 6.40 -6.86 34.39
C TYR A 33 6.00 -6.25 33.04
N SER A 34 5.54 -7.10 32.12
CA SER A 34 5.01 -6.71 30.82
C SER A 34 3.49 -6.70 30.85
N TRP A 35 2.90 -5.57 30.48
CA TRP A 35 1.45 -5.39 30.48
C TRP A 35 0.80 -5.98 29.22
N THR A 36 -0.43 -6.43 29.38
CA THR A 36 -1.27 -7.05 28.33
C THR A 36 -2.67 -6.43 28.34
N ALA A 37 -3.49 -6.72 27.34
CA ALA A 37 -4.87 -6.25 27.30
C ALA A 37 -5.70 -6.74 28.50
N GLU A 38 -5.41 -7.96 28.97
CA GLU A 38 -6.09 -8.58 30.10
C GLU A 38 -5.67 -7.98 31.45
N THR A 39 -4.43 -7.46 31.53
CA THR A 39 -3.85 -7.00 32.79
C THR A 39 -3.83 -5.48 32.91
N CYS A 40 -3.97 -4.76 31.80
CA CYS A 40 -4.16 -3.31 31.72
C CYS A 40 -5.61 -3.02 31.28
N THR A 41 -6.57 -3.24 32.18
CA THR A 41 -8.00 -3.05 31.89
C THR A 41 -8.37 -1.56 31.97
N GLY A 42 -8.34 -0.85 30.85
CA GLY A 42 -8.74 0.55 30.73
C GLY A 42 -7.99 1.30 29.62
N THR A 43 -8.36 2.55 29.36
CA THR A 43 -7.70 3.40 28.35
C THR A 43 -6.42 4.09 28.86
N ALA A 44 -6.11 3.93 30.16
CA ALA A 44 -4.92 4.53 30.77
C ALA A 44 -3.63 3.81 30.35
N ALA A 45 -2.56 4.59 30.19
CA ALA A 45 -1.24 4.07 29.84
C ALA A 45 -0.61 3.25 30.98
N CYS A 46 -0.26 1.99 30.70
CA CYS A 46 0.39 1.09 31.66
C CYS A 46 1.89 1.02 31.40
N LYS A 47 2.69 1.54 32.34
CA LYS A 47 4.16 1.56 32.23
C LYS A 47 4.75 0.19 32.56
N GLY A 48 5.57 -0.33 31.66
CA GLY A 48 6.35 -1.54 31.86
C GLY A 48 7.28 -1.44 33.08
N GLY A 49 7.40 -2.53 33.81
CA GLY A 49 8.23 -2.59 35.00
C GLY A 49 9.72 -2.58 34.70
N ASN A 50 10.54 -2.05 35.60
CA ASN A 50 12.00 -2.10 35.44
C ASN A 50 12.55 -3.49 35.82
N GLY A 51 13.55 -3.96 35.07
CA GLY A 51 14.30 -5.17 35.41
C GLY A 51 15.30 -4.94 36.55
N GLY A 52 15.74 -6.04 37.17
CA GLY A 52 16.81 -6.04 38.15
C GLY A 52 18.19 -5.79 37.52
N PHE A 53 19.25 -5.88 38.31
CA PHE A 53 20.62 -5.79 37.78
C PHE A 53 20.89 -6.84 36.68
N PHE A 54 20.33 -8.04 36.81
CA PHE A 54 20.19 -9.03 35.74
C PHE A 54 18.71 -9.25 35.39
N GLY A 55 18.25 -8.66 34.30
CA GLY A 55 16.89 -8.88 33.82
C GLY A 55 16.43 -7.83 32.82
N ASP A 56 15.45 -8.23 32.02
CA ASP A 56 14.85 -7.38 30.99
C ASP A 56 13.83 -6.41 31.61
N GLY A 57 13.68 -5.25 30.99
CA GLY A 57 12.57 -4.35 31.25
C GLY A 57 11.27 -4.92 30.68
N GLY A 58 10.15 -4.69 31.37
CA GLY A 58 8.84 -5.12 30.92
C GLY A 58 8.23 -4.21 29.87
N ALA A 59 7.35 -4.75 29.01
CA ALA A 59 6.64 -3.98 28.01
C ALA A 59 5.54 -3.08 28.62
N GLY A 60 5.39 -1.88 28.08
CA GLY A 60 4.25 -1.00 28.34
C GLY A 60 3.04 -1.36 27.46
N PHE A 61 1.87 -0.81 27.81
CA PHE A 61 0.61 -1.01 27.09
C PHE A 61 -0.20 0.30 27.03
N ASN A 62 -1.06 0.48 26.01
CA ASN A 62 -1.90 1.68 25.81
C ASN A 62 -1.13 3.02 25.87
N GLY A 63 -0.03 3.13 25.13
CA GLY A 63 0.86 4.30 25.14
C GLY A 63 1.82 4.35 26.33
N GLY A 64 1.80 3.33 27.20
CA GLY A 64 2.70 3.22 28.34
C GLY A 64 4.15 2.98 27.92
N LYS A 65 5.09 3.61 28.62
CA LYS A 65 6.53 3.43 28.34
C LYS A 65 6.99 2.02 28.71
N GLY A 66 7.94 1.48 27.96
CA GLY A 66 8.67 0.28 28.35
C GLY A 66 9.53 0.51 29.58
N GLY A 67 9.72 -0.53 30.38
CA GLY A 67 10.60 -0.52 31.55
C GLY A 67 12.07 -0.59 31.16
N ALA A 68 12.95 0.01 31.96
CA ALA A 68 14.39 -0.08 31.74
C ALA A 68 14.96 -1.40 32.30
N ALA A 69 15.99 -1.93 31.66
CA ALA A 69 16.84 -2.96 32.26
C ALA A 69 17.87 -2.32 33.21
N GLY A 70 18.38 -3.09 34.17
CA GLY A 70 19.38 -2.63 35.15
C GLY A 70 20.80 -2.63 34.59
N GLY A 71 21.58 -3.66 34.94
CA GLY A 71 22.96 -3.82 34.49
C GLY A 71 23.07 -4.62 33.19
N PHE A 72 22.34 -5.74 33.12
CA PHE A 72 22.28 -6.66 31.99
C PHE A 72 20.83 -6.96 31.64
N GLY A 73 20.49 -6.89 30.35
CA GLY A 73 19.14 -7.15 29.85
C GLY A 73 18.69 -6.10 28.85
N ASN A 74 17.62 -6.38 28.12
CA ASN A 74 17.07 -5.48 27.13
C ASN A 74 16.00 -4.58 27.74
N GLY A 75 15.87 -3.37 27.24
CA GLY A 75 14.76 -2.50 27.58
C GLY A 75 13.44 -3.05 27.07
N GLY A 76 12.37 -2.83 27.82
CA GLY A 76 11.03 -3.25 27.42
C GLY A 76 10.48 -2.40 26.27
N ALA A 77 9.60 -2.97 25.45
CA ALA A 77 8.93 -2.21 24.40
C ALA A 77 7.93 -1.19 24.99
N GLY A 78 7.78 -0.05 24.34
CA GLY A 78 6.68 0.87 24.62
C GLY A 78 5.37 0.35 24.04
N GLY A 79 4.26 0.61 24.74
CA GLY A 79 2.93 0.24 24.29
C GLY A 79 2.47 1.11 23.13
N ALA A 80 1.78 0.53 22.16
CA ALA A 80 1.07 1.30 21.14
C ALA A 80 0.01 2.21 21.79
N GLY A 81 -0.13 3.42 21.29
CA GLY A 81 -1.16 4.35 21.71
C GLY A 81 -2.55 3.82 21.39
N VAL A 82 -3.49 4.03 22.30
CA VAL A 82 -4.93 3.90 22.01
C VAL A 82 -5.37 5.06 21.12
N GLU A 83 -6.63 5.08 20.67
CA GLU A 83 -7.21 6.21 19.93
C GLU A 83 -6.87 7.56 20.59
N ALA A 84 -6.40 8.51 19.77
CA ALA A 84 -5.87 9.82 20.17
C ALA A 84 -4.70 9.81 21.17
N GLY A 85 -4.12 8.63 21.44
CA GLY A 85 -2.98 8.42 22.34
C GLY A 85 -1.65 8.31 21.59
N ASN A 86 -0.61 8.92 22.16
CA ASN A 86 0.75 8.74 21.67
C ASN A 86 1.28 7.33 21.97
N GLY A 87 2.22 6.88 21.16
CA GLY A 87 2.99 5.68 21.44
C GLY A 87 3.92 5.85 22.63
N GLY A 88 4.06 4.79 23.44
CA GLY A 88 4.98 4.78 24.56
C GLY A 88 6.44 4.66 24.11
N ASN A 89 7.36 5.36 24.77
CA ASN A 89 8.79 5.20 24.48
C ASN A 89 9.27 3.81 24.91
N GLY A 90 10.22 3.25 24.17
CA GLY A 90 10.95 2.06 24.57
C GLY A 90 11.81 2.30 25.81
N GLY A 91 11.99 1.25 26.61
CA GLY A 91 12.85 1.27 27.79
C GLY A 91 14.33 1.25 27.43
N ALA A 92 15.18 1.79 28.30
CA ALA A 92 16.63 1.70 28.12
C ALA A 92 17.13 0.25 28.29
N GLY A 93 18.09 -0.15 27.46
CA GLY A 93 18.85 -1.38 27.66
C GLY A 93 19.75 -1.31 28.90
N GLY A 94 20.23 -2.46 29.35
CA GLY A 94 21.09 -2.57 30.51
C GLY A 94 22.36 -1.72 30.37
N LEU A 95 22.81 -1.13 31.48
CA LEU A 95 23.96 -0.23 31.52
C LEU A 95 25.23 -0.87 30.93
N ILE A 96 25.41 -2.19 31.12
CA ILE A 96 26.58 -2.93 30.66
C ILE A 96 26.28 -3.61 29.32
N ILE A 97 25.34 -4.55 29.28
CA ILE A 97 24.94 -5.23 28.02
C ILE A 97 23.43 -5.22 27.91
N GLY A 98 22.92 -4.72 26.78
CA GLY A 98 21.49 -4.69 26.54
C GLY A 98 21.10 -3.82 25.36
N ASN A 99 20.13 -4.29 24.57
CA ASN A 99 19.52 -3.47 23.54
C ASN A 99 18.44 -2.57 24.16
N GLY A 100 18.23 -1.40 23.57
CA GLY A 100 17.08 -0.58 23.90
C GLY A 100 15.77 -1.19 23.39
N GLY A 101 14.69 -0.94 24.10
CA GLY A 101 13.35 -1.39 23.70
C GLY A 101 12.80 -0.59 22.53
N ALA A 102 11.93 -1.18 21.71
CA ALA A 102 11.24 -0.45 20.64
C ALA A 102 10.21 0.54 21.23
N GLY A 103 10.01 1.68 20.57
CA GLY A 103 8.88 2.57 20.85
C GLY A 103 7.57 2.02 20.27
N GLY A 104 6.45 2.32 20.93
CA GLY A 104 5.11 1.97 20.46
C GLY A 104 4.62 2.91 19.37
N GLY A 105 3.76 2.45 18.47
CA GLY A 105 3.12 3.32 17.47
C GLY A 105 2.15 4.32 18.11
N GLY A 106 1.94 5.47 17.49
CA GLY A 106 0.86 6.38 17.84
C GLY A 106 -0.50 5.80 17.41
N GLY A 107 -1.55 6.04 18.20
CA GLY A 107 -2.91 5.67 17.84
C GLY A 107 -3.53 6.64 16.82
N GLU A 108 -4.53 6.18 16.09
CA GLU A 108 -5.27 7.04 15.16
C GLU A 108 -5.94 8.20 15.90
N ALA A 109 -6.03 9.36 15.24
CA ALA A 109 -6.62 10.56 15.84
C ALA A 109 -7.46 11.36 14.85
N PHE A 110 -8.43 12.09 15.38
CA PHE A 110 -9.41 12.84 14.58
C PHE A 110 -9.08 14.34 14.45
N ALA A 111 -8.24 14.91 15.32
CA ALA A 111 -7.93 16.34 15.32
C ALA A 111 -6.45 16.66 14.98
N GLN A 112 -5.52 15.87 15.51
CA GLN A 112 -4.09 15.97 15.22
C GLN A 112 -3.48 14.58 15.34
N GLY A 113 -2.61 14.20 14.40
CA GLY A 113 -1.96 12.90 14.43
C GLY A 113 -1.11 12.73 15.69
N THR A 114 -1.11 11.52 16.25
CA THR A 114 -0.37 11.21 17.48
C THR A 114 1.06 10.80 17.19
N LYS A 115 1.99 11.15 18.07
CA LYS A 115 3.41 10.82 17.88
C LYS A 115 3.67 9.35 18.23
N GLY A 116 4.50 8.69 17.42
CA GLY A 116 5.09 7.40 17.75
C GLY A 116 6.15 7.52 18.85
N GLY A 117 6.22 6.54 19.74
CA GLY A 117 7.17 6.52 20.85
C GLY A 117 8.62 6.41 20.36
N ASP A 118 9.54 7.09 21.03
CA ASP A 118 10.96 6.97 20.69
C ASP A 118 11.51 5.60 21.14
N GLY A 119 12.46 5.06 20.39
CA GLY A 119 13.19 3.86 20.77
C GLY A 119 14.10 4.10 21.98
N GLY A 120 14.26 3.08 22.82
CA GLY A 120 15.15 3.13 23.98
C GLY A 120 16.61 3.14 23.57
N ALA A 121 17.47 3.82 24.34
CA ALA A 121 18.91 3.75 24.14
C ALA A 121 19.51 2.47 24.74
N ALA A 122 20.61 1.98 24.16
CA ALA A 122 21.45 0.95 24.78
C ALA A 122 22.47 1.58 25.76
N GLY A 123 23.06 0.74 26.64
CA GLY A 123 24.07 1.15 27.62
C GLY A 123 25.50 1.18 27.04
N MET A 124 26.39 0.33 27.54
CA MET A 124 27.76 0.24 27.03
C MET A 124 27.87 -0.60 25.75
N PHE A 125 27.17 -1.74 25.71
CA PHE A 125 27.16 -2.67 24.58
C PHE A 125 25.71 -3.02 24.21
N GLY A 126 25.32 -2.77 22.96
CA GLY A 126 23.99 -3.11 22.46
C GLY A 126 23.48 -2.15 21.40
N ASN A 127 22.40 -2.53 20.76
CA ASN A 127 21.76 -1.73 19.72
C ASN A 127 20.67 -0.84 20.31
N GLY A 128 20.50 0.34 19.75
CA GLY A 128 19.36 1.19 20.05
C GLY A 128 18.04 0.56 19.60
N GLY A 129 16.98 0.83 20.35
CA GLY A 129 15.63 0.40 20.00
C GLY A 129 15.06 1.16 18.82
N LYS A 130 14.16 0.56 18.05
CA LYS A 130 13.48 1.24 16.94
C LYS A 130 12.47 2.26 17.46
N GLY A 131 12.28 3.37 16.75
CA GLY A 131 11.17 4.29 16.99
C GLY A 131 9.84 3.71 16.49
N GLY A 132 8.73 4.09 17.13
CA GLY A 132 7.38 3.71 16.73
C GLY A 132 6.84 4.61 15.62
N ALA A 133 5.96 4.09 14.77
CA ALA A 133 5.31 4.89 13.72
C ALA A 133 4.36 5.95 14.31
N GLY A 134 4.22 7.08 13.63
CA GLY A 134 3.20 8.09 13.96
C GLY A 134 1.79 7.59 13.63
N GLY A 135 0.81 8.05 14.40
CA GLY A 135 -0.61 7.73 14.19
C GLY A 135 -1.20 8.46 12.99
N VAL A 136 -2.17 7.84 12.33
CA VAL A 136 -2.91 8.44 11.22
C VAL A 136 -3.83 9.56 11.73
N LEU A 137 -3.86 10.69 11.02
CA LEU A 137 -4.91 11.70 11.20
C LEU A 137 -6.09 11.35 10.30
N ALA A 138 -7.20 10.91 10.90
CA ALA A 138 -8.36 10.32 10.22
C ALA A 138 -9.64 11.16 10.22
N GLY A 139 -9.70 12.26 10.99
CA GLY A 139 -10.91 13.08 11.09
C GLY A 139 -11.02 14.14 10.00
N GLU A 140 -12.20 14.31 9.41
CA GLU A 140 -12.47 15.24 8.29
C GLU A 140 -12.39 16.74 8.62
N ALA A 141 -12.00 17.12 9.85
CA ALA A 141 -12.09 18.48 10.34
C ALA A 141 -10.77 19.01 10.91
N ALA A 142 -9.81 19.33 10.04
CA ALA A 142 -8.91 20.49 10.18
C ALA A 142 -8.09 20.69 8.88
N GLU A 143 -8.40 21.73 8.10
CA GLU A 143 -7.46 22.25 7.11
C GLU A 143 -6.14 22.60 7.81
N GLY A 144 -5.00 22.09 7.31
CA GLY A 144 -3.69 22.29 7.92
C GLY A 144 -3.34 21.35 9.08
N GLY A 145 -4.12 20.30 9.33
CA GLY A 145 -3.76 19.24 10.27
C GLY A 145 -2.48 18.50 9.86
N THR A 146 -1.76 17.92 10.82
CA THR A 146 -0.58 17.09 10.56
C THR A 146 -0.80 15.66 11.00
N GLY A 147 -0.37 14.71 10.17
CA GLY A 147 -0.24 13.32 10.56
C GLY A 147 0.74 13.15 11.72
N GLY A 148 0.69 12.00 12.38
CA GLY A 148 1.48 11.73 13.57
C GLY A 148 2.97 11.70 13.26
N GLN A 149 3.79 12.32 14.11
CA GLN A 149 5.24 12.28 13.91
C GLN A 149 5.80 10.87 14.20
N GLY A 150 6.75 10.42 13.39
CA GLY A 150 7.50 9.21 13.66
C GLY A 150 8.34 9.33 14.94
N GLY A 151 8.44 8.25 15.70
CA GLY A 151 9.33 8.16 16.86
C GLY A 151 10.80 8.08 16.43
N ASN A 152 11.69 8.71 17.18
CA ASN A 152 13.12 8.64 16.91
C ASN A 152 13.68 7.25 17.24
N GLY A 153 14.70 6.82 16.50
CA GLY A 153 15.48 5.65 16.85
C GLY A 153 16.35 5.87 18.09
N GLY A 154 16.49 4.85 18.93
CA GLY A 154 17.34 4.89 20.11
C GLY A 154 18.82 4.89 19.78
N ALA A 155 19.64 5.50 20.63
CA ALA A 155 21.09 5.49 20.46
C ALA A 155 21.68 4.09 20.75
N ALA A 156 22.74 3.74 20.01
CA ALA A 156 23.52 2.54 20.26
C ALA A 156 24.34 2.62 21.56
N GLY A 157 24.88 1.48 21.97
CA GLY A 157 25.76 1.39 23.13
C GLY A 157 27.06 2.17 22.93
N LEU A 158 27.62 2.70 24.02
CA LEU A 158 28.79 3.58 24.03
C LEU A 158 29.99 3.04 23.24
N TYR A 159 30.26 1.73 23.33
CA TYR A 159 31.44 1.08 22.76
C TYR A 159 31.14 0.18 21.56
N TYR A 160 29.92 -0.33 21.44
CA TYR A 160 29.54 -1.24 20.37
C TYR A 160 28.02 -1.27 20.16
N GLY A 161 27.63 -1.29 18.89
CA GLY A 161 26.25 -1.47 18.45
C GLY A 161 25.82 -0.47 17.39
N SER A 162 24.66 -0.73 16.79
CA SER A 162 24.01 0.14 15.82
C SER A 162 22.91 1.00 16.46
N GLY A 163 22.71 2.19 15.94
CA GLY A 163 21.56 3.01 16.30
C GLY A 163 20.26 2.36 15.83
N GLY A 164 19.17 2.59 16.54
CA GLY A 164 17.85 2.11 16.15
C GLY A 164 17.32 2.86 14.94
N ALA A 165 16.60 2.18 14.05
CA ALA A 165 15.87 2.85 12.98
C ALA A 165 14.72 3.69 13.56
N ALA A 166 14.37 4.79 12.91
CA ALA A 166 13.24 5.60 13.32
C ALA A 166 11.90 5.05 12.82
N GLY A 167 10.81 5.53 13.42
CA GLY A 167 9.46 5.27 12.95
C GLY A 167 9.06 6.18 11.80
N LYS A 168 8.19 5.68 10.92
CA LYS A 168 7.58 6.47 9.85
C LYS A 168 6.61 7.52 10.41
N GLY A 169 6.44 8.63 9.72
CA GLY A 169 5.35 9.55 9.96
C GLY A 169 4.01 8.95 9.57
N GLY A 170 2.95 9.34 10.26
CA GLY A 170 1.57 8.93 10.01
C GLY A 170 0.97 9.71 8.85
N ASN A 171 0.10 9.06 8.08
CA ASN A 171 -0.64 9.72 7.01
C ASN A 171 -1.62 10.76 7.57
N ALA A 172 -1.98 11.74 6.75
CA ALA A 172 -3.11 12.61 7.03
C ALA A 172 -4.15 12.48 5.91
N ILE A 173 -5.35 12.04 6.30
CA ILE A 173 -6.47 11.84 5.39
C ILE A 173 -7.08 13.17 4.89
N PRO A 174 -7.23 14.21 5.72
CA PRO A 174 -7.90 15.45 5.31
C PRO A 174 -7.22 16.16 4.14
N ILE A 175 -8.01 16.80 3.29
CA ILE A 175 -7.51 17.57 2.16
C ILE A 175 -6.85 18.85 2.68
N GLY A 176 -5.68 19.18 2.13
CA GLY A 176 -4.86 20.32 2.57
C GLY A 176 -4.03 20.04 3.82
N ALA A 177 -4.13 18.84 4.41
CA ALA A 177 -3.29 18.44 5.54
C ALA A 177 -1.87 18.06 5.09
N THR A 178 -0.96 17.98 6.07
CA THR A 178 0.41 17.50 5.86
C THR A 178 0.59 16.14 6.51
N GLY A 179 1.25 15.20 5.83
CA GLY A 179 1.67 13.95 6.46
C GLY A 179 2.61 14.24 7.64
N GLY A 180 2.66 13.35 8.63
CA GLY A 180 3.64 13.47 9.71
C GLY A 180 5.05 13.26 9.19
N ASP A 181 6.05 13.90 9.77
CA ASP A 181 7.43 13.65 9.39
C ASP A 181 7.91 12.30 9.94
N GLY A 182 8.87 11.69 9.25
CA GLY A 182 9.57 10.53 9.76
C GLY A 182 10.47 10.89 10.93
N GLY A 183 10.64 9.97 11.87
CA GLY A 183 11.57 10.16 12.98
C GLY A 183 13.03 10.15 12.52
N HIS A 184 13.93 10.66 13.36
CA HIS A 184 15.36 10.60 13.12
C HIS A 184 15.94 9.25 13.54
N GLY A 185 16.86 8.71 12.75
CA GLY A 185 17.60 7.50 13.07
C GLY A 185 18.52 7.69 14.29
N GLY A 186 18.69 6.63 15.07
CA GLY A 186 19.53 6.66 16.26
C GLY A 186 21.01 6.76 15.92
N ASN A 187 21.77 7.50 16.72
CA ASN A 187 23.22 7.59 16.55
C ASN A 187 23.93 6.31 17.04
N THR A 188 25.13 6.06 16.52
CA THR A 188 26.06 5.11 17.15
C THR A 188 26.65 5.67 18.45
N GLY A 189 27.28 4.82 19.26
CA GLY A 189 27.92 5.23 20.51
C GLY A 189 29.10 6.17 20.31
N LEU A 190 29.29 7.10 21.26
CA LEU A 190 30.34 8.13 21.23
C LEU A 190 31.76 7.57 21.00
N LEU A 191 32.07 6.40 21.56
CA LEU A 191 33.37 5.73 21.52
C LEU A 191 33.30 4.39 20.75
N SER A 192 32.30 4.22 19.86
CA SER A 192 32.03 2.93 19.27
C SER A 192 33.19 2.41 18.42
N ILE A 193 33.58 1.15 18.63
CA ILE A 193 34.58 0.48 17.80
C ILE A 193 33.98 0.14 16.44
N TRP A 194 32.70 -0.23 16.41
CA TRP A 194 31.96 -0.56 15.20
C TRP A 194 30.46 -0.29 15.39
N GLY A 195 29.84 0.35 14.39
CA GLY A 195 28.39 0.52 14.36
C GLY A 195 27.89 1.21 13.10
N THR A 196 26.58 1.13 12.88
CA THR A 196 25.88 1.89 11.85
C THR A 196 24.83 2.77 12.51
N GLY A 197 24.72 4.03 12.08
CA GLY A 197 23.59 4.88 12.44
C GLY A 197 22.28 4.25 11.97
N GLY A 198 21.21 4.47 12.73
CA GLY A 198 19.89 4.03 12.35
C GLY A 198 19.39 4.78 11.12
N ALA A 199 18.57 4.14 10.29
CA ALA A 199 17.90 4.83 9.19
C ALA A 199 16.84 5.81 9.75
N GLY A 200 16.67 6.94 9.07
CA GLY A 200 15.55 7.85 9.30
C GLY A 200 14.22 7.25 8.82
N GLY A 201 13.12 7.70 9.41
CA GLY A 201 11.78 7.25 9.07
C GLY A 201 11.28 7.91 7.79
N ALA A 202 10.42 7.24 7.02
CA ALA A 202 9.75 7.90 5.91
C ALA A 202 8.69 8.90 6.42
N GLY A 203 8.45 9.98 5.67
CA GLY A 203 7.32 10.87 5.92
C GLY A 203 5.97 10.23 5.55
N GLY A 204 4.89 10.69 6.17
CA GLY A 204 3.53 10.26 5.90
C GLY A 204 2.95 10.86 4.63
N ALA A 205 2.00 10.17 4.00
CA ALA A 205 1.30 10.65 2.81
C ALA A 205 0.13 11.57 3.17
N SER A 206 -0.11 12.59 2.35
CA SER A 206 -1.22 13.56 2.44
C SER A 206 -1.20 14.49 1.23
N THR A 207 -2.11 15.46 1.13
CA THR A 207 -2.05 16.57 0.15
C THR A 207 -0.65 17.19 0.12
N ASN A 208 -0.07 17.45 1.29
CA ASN A 208 1.35 17.75 1.44
C ASN A 208 2.06 16.58 2.13
N GLY A 209 2.99 15.93 1.46
CA GLY A 209 3.76 14.85 2.07
C GLY A 209 4.57 15.33 3.28
N GLY A 210 4.62 14.51 4.33
CA GLY A 210 5.52 14.74 5.47
C GLY A 210 6.98 14.55 5.06
N LYS A 211 7.92 15.18 5.76
CA LYS A 211 9.35 15.03 5.45
C LYS A 211 9.87 13.66 5.88
N GLY A 212 10.84 13.14 5.15
CA GLY A 212 11.66 12.04 5.62
C GLY A 212 12.54 12.48 6.78
N GLY A 213 12.72 11.61 7.77
CA GLY A 213 13.60 11.85 8.90
C GLY A 213 15.07 11.63 8.54
N ASP A 214 15.97 12.33 9.22
CA ASP A 214 17.40 12.17 8.98
C ASP A 214 17.94 10.83 9.49
N GLY A 215 18.95 10.30 8.82
CA GLY A 215 19.71 9.15 9.27
C GLY A 215 20.59 9.46 10.49
N GLY A 216 20.78 8.47 11.35
CA GLY A 216 21.62 8.57 12.52
C GLY A 216 23.10 8.68 12.17
N SER A 217 23.86 9.41 12.99
CA SER A 217 25.27 9.68 12.75
C SER A 217 26.22 8.73 13.49
N GLY A 218 27.45 8.65 12.98
CA GLY A 218 28.61 8.10 13.66
C GLY A 218 28.94 8.86 14.94
N GLY A 219 29.39 8.17 15.98
CA GLY A 219 29.85 8.80 17.23
C GLY A 219 31.12 9.62 17.01
N LEU A 220 31.27 10.72 17.76
CA LEU A 220 32.35 11.70 17.58
C LEU A 220 33.76 11.10 17.67
N PHE A 221 33.98 10.03 18.43
CA PHE A 221 35.28 9.36 18.55
C PHE A 221 35.24 7.91 18.06
N SER A 222 34.24 7.55 17.27
CA SER A 222 34.14 6.19 16.75
C SER A 222 35.30 5.85 15.80
N ILE A 223 35.84 4.64 15.93
CA ILE A 223 36.92 4.12 15.08
C ILE A 223 36.38 3.76 13.71
N PHE A 224 35.27 3.00 13.66
CA PHE A 224 34.55 2.68 12.44
C PHE A 224 33.04 2.87 12.66
N ALA A 225 32.45 3.87 12.00
CA ALA A 225 31.00 4.04 12.00
C ALA A 225 30.48 4.50 10.65
N ASN A 226 29.43 3.85 10.16
CA ASN A 226 28.71 4.33 8.98
C ASN A 226 27.49 5.16 9.42
N GLY A 227 27.22 6.25 8.72
CA GLY A 227 25.98 6.98 8.87
C GLY A 227 24.78 6.18 8.38
N GLY A 228 23.63 6.37 9.02
CA GLY A 228 22.37 5.79 8.58
C GLY A 228 21.80 6.54 7.36
N ALA A 229 21.00 5.87 6.54
CA ALA A 229 20.32 6.52 5.44
C ALA A 229 19.21 7.47 5.94
N GLY A 230 18.98 8.58 5.23
CA GLY A 230 17.80 9.42 5.42
C GLY A 230 16.53 8.70 4.95
N GLY A 231 15.40 9.04 5.54
CA GLY A 231 14.09 8.51 5.17
C GLY A 231 13.54 9.21 3.92
N ALA A 232 12.70 8.50 3.16
CA ALA A 232 12.02 9.12 2.01
C ALA A 232 10.96 10.13 2.46
N GLY A 233 10.73 11.15 1.65
CA GLY A 233 9.61 12.06 1.82
C GLY A 233 8.26 11.37 1.56
N GLY A 234 7.22 11.86 2.23
CA GLY A 234 5.85 11.39 2.08
C GLY A 234 5.27 11.74 0.71
N ALA A 235 4.43 10.87 0.17
CA ALA A 235 3.81 11.08 -1.13
C ALA A 235 2.58 12.00 -1.05
N SER A 236 2.41 12.83 -2.08
CA SER A 236 1.16 13.50 -2.41
C SER A 236 0.29 12.63 -3.34
N PRO A 237 -1.03 12.87 -3.48
CA PRO A 237 -1.86 12.14 -4.43
C PRO A 237 -1.36 12.21 -5.87
N THR A 238 -1.61 11.16 -6.65
CA THR A 238 -1.28 11.13 -8.09
C THR A 238 -2.00 12.23 -8.86
N PHE A 239 -3.26 12.49 -8.50
CA PHE A 239 -4.11 13.53 -9.06
C PHE A 239 -4.43 14.54 -7.95
N GLY A 240 -3.75 15.68 -7.96
CA GLY A 240 -3.93 16.74 -6.97
C GLY A 240 -3.95 18.13 -7.61
N ALA A 241 -4.06 19.15 -6.77
CA ALA A 241 -4.03 20.54 -7.18
C ALA A 241 -2.59 21.09 -7.26
N ASN A 242 -2.40 22.21 -7.95
CA ASN A 242 -1.07 22.80 -8.15
C ASN A 242 -0.37 23.26 -6.85
N SER A 243 -1.11 23.38 -5.73
CA SER A 243 -0.57 23.68 -4.40
C SER A 243 -0.02 22.46 -3.66
N ASP A 244 -0.34 21.27 -4.13
CA ASP A 244 -0.08 20.01 -3.44
C ASP A 244 1.39 19.62 -3.69
N HIS A 245 2.06 19.12 -2.65
CA HIS A 245 3.50 18.85 -2.75
C HIS A 245 3.94 17.58 -2.05
N GLY A 246 4.87 16.84 -2.66
CA GLY A 246 5.54 15.74 -1.99
C GLY A 246 6.43 16.25 -0.84
N GLY A 247 6.63 15.42 0.18
CA GLY A 247 7.55 15.77 1.27
C GLY A 247 9.00 15.66 0.84
N ASP A 248 9.89 16.42 1.47
CA ASP A 248 11.33 16.33 1.20
C ASP A 248 11.91 15.03 1.79
N GLY A 249 12.93 14.48 1.14
CA GLY A 249 13.73 13.38 1.69
C GLY A 249 14.64 13.84 2.83
N GLY A 250 14.80 12.97 3.83
CA GLY A 250 15.68 13.21 4.97
C GLY A 250 17.16 13.12 4.60
N HIS A 251 18.02 13.76 5.37
CA HIS A 251 19.46 13.74 5.13
C HIS A 251 20.10 12.43 5.60
N GLY A 252 21.14 11.99 4.90
CA GLY A 252 21.99 10.88 5.34
C GLY A 252 22.83 11.27 6.55
N GLY A 253 22.98 10.35 7.50
CA GLY A 253 23.80 10.55 8.70
C GLY A 253 25.29 10.60 8.38
N THR A 254 26.07 11.24 9.24
CA THR A 254 27.52 11.33 9.04
C THR A 254 28.23 10.03 9.40
N GLY A 255 29.34 9.73 8.70
CA GLY A 255 30.25 8.64 9.06
C GLY A 255 31.12 8.99 10.29
N GLY A 256 31.84 8.00 10.82
CA GLY A 256 32.74 8.16 11.97
C GLY A 256 33.91 9.11 11.72
N LEU A 257 34.55 9.56 12.81
CA LEU A 257 35.67 10.50 12.75
C LEU A 257 36.93 9.90 12.10
N TRP A 258 37.23 8.63 12.37
CA TRP A 258 38.45 7.98 11.88
C TRP A 258 38.24 7.13 10.63
N SER A 259 37.14 6.39 10.56
CA SER A 259 36.75 5.60 9.40
C SER A 259 35.23 5.37 9.34
N GLY A 260 34.74 5.18 8.12
CA GLY A 260 33.36 4.81 7.82
C GLY A 260 32.71 5.75 6.82
N ASN A 261 31.59 5.31 6.26
CA ASN A 261 30.92 5.99 5.15
C ASN A 261 29.77 6.86 5.66
N GLY A 262 29.47 7.94 4.95
CA GLY A 262 28.23 8.68 5.15
C GLY A 262 27.02 7.90 4.65
N GLY A 263 25.85 8.14 5.24
CA GLY A 263 24.60 7.54 4.82
C GLY A 263 24.05 8.20 3.56
N ALA A 264 23.28 7.48 2.74
CA ALA A 264 22.58 8.09 1.61
C ALA A 264 21.46 9.03 2.09
N GLY A 265 21.19 10.10 1.34
CA GLY A 265 19.99 10.91 1.53
C GLY A 265 18.74 10.18 1.05
N GLY A 266 17.60 10.51 1.64
CA GLY A 266 16.30 9.96 1.26
C GLY A 266 15.78 10.59 -0.03
N ALA A 267 15.00 9.85 -0.81
CA ALA A 267 14.32 10.40 -1.98
C ALA A 267 13.20 11.36 -1.56
N GLY A 268 12.95 12.38 -2.38
CA GLY A 268 11.77 13.22 -2.26
C GLY A 268 10.48 12.47 -2.61
N GLY A 269 9.40 12.84 -1.95
CA GLY A 269 8.09 12.22 -2.14
C GLY A 269 7.48 12.56 -3.50
N PHE A 270 6.63 11.66 -4.01
CA PHE A 270 5.81 11.96 -5.20
C PHE A 270 5.00 13.24 -4.96
N GLY A 271 4.89 14.06 -5.99
CA GLY A 271 4.36 15.42 -5.94
C GLY A 271 5.44 16.50 -5.86
N GLY A 272 6.67 16.17 -6.24
CA GLY A 272 7.74 17.15 -6.41
C GLY A 272 8.62 17.41 -5.19
N GLY A 273 8.61 16.56 -4.16
CA GLY A 273 9.45 16.78 -2.97
C GLY A 273 10.95 16.76 -3.30
N ASP A 274 11.76 17.55 -2.60
CA ASP A 274 13.21 17.60 -2.85
C ASP A 274 13.91 16.35 -2.27
N GLY A 275 14.96 15.87 -2.93
CA GLY A 275 15.81 14.79 -2.44
C GLY A 275 16.72 15.26 -1.29
N GLY A 276 16.92 14.40 -0.30
CA GLY A 276 17.78 14.68 0.84
C GLY A 276 19.26 14.61 0.51
N ASN A 277 20.08 15.46 1.13
CA ASN A 277 21.53 15.40 1.01
C ASN A 277 22.11 14.10 1.60
N GLY A 278 23.13 13.55 0.94
CA GLY A 278 23.94 12.46 1.45
C GLY A 278 24.83 12.92 2.61
N GLY A 279 25.05 12.02 3.56
CA GLY A 279 25.89 12.24 4.71
C GLY A 279 27.36 12.33 4.34
N SER A 280 28.09 13.22 5.01
CA SER A 280 29.55 13.30 4.86
C SER A 280 30.25 12.39 5.87
N VAL A 281 31.50 12.02 5.59
CA VAL A 281 32.37 11.42 6.62
C VAL A 281 32.97 12.51 7.52
N GLY A 282 33.51 12.13 8.69
CA GLY A 282 34.19 13.07 9.56
C GLY A 282 35.39 13.76 8.87
N MET A 283 35.61 15.05 9.13
CA MET A 283 36.65 15.87 8.48
C MET A 283 38.09 15.34 8.68
N LEU A 284 38.33 14.53 9.71
CA LEU A 284 39.62 13.92 10.02
C LEU A 284 39.71 12.44 9.62
N SER A 285 38.72 11.92 8.89
CA SER A 285 38.64 10.50 8.53
C SER A 285 39.80 10.11 7.63
N LEU A 286 40.42 8.97 7.94
CA LEU A 286 41.47 8.36 7.12
C LEU A 286 40.87 7.59 5.93
N VAL A 287 39.72 6.95 6.11
CA VAL A 287 39.08 6.16 5.06
C VAL A 287 37.56 6.28 5.16
N GLY A 288 36.91 6.67 4.06
CA GLY A 288 35.46 6.69 4.01
C GLY A 288 34.90 7.40 2.79
N ALA A 289 33.78 6.89 2.27
CA ALA A 289 33.04 7.49 1.18
C ALA A 289 31.88 8.35 1.72
N GLY A 290 31.61 9.48 1.08
CA GLY A 290 30.38 10.23 1.33
C GLY A 290 29.18 9.47 0.79
N GLY A 291 28.01 9.69 1.39
CA GLY A 291 26.77 9.09 0.94
C GLY A 291 26.21 9.78 -0.30
N ASN A 292 25.45 9.05 -1.12
CA ASN A 292 24.77 9.65 -2.27
C ASN A 292 23.63 10.57 -1.81
N GLY A 293 23.39 11.66 -2.54
CA GLY A 293 22.16 12.43 -2.39
C GLY A 293 20.96 11.66 -2.91
N GLY A 294 19.79 11.90 -2.33
CA GLY A 294 18.53 11.31 -2.74
C GLY A 294 17.97 11.97 -3.99
N ASP A 295 17.22 11.21 -4.77
CA ASP A 295 16.54 11.72 -5.96
C ASP A 295 15.35 12.61 -5.58
N GLY A 296 15.07 13.63 -6.40
CA GLY A 296 13.87 14.45 -6.28
C GLY A 296 12.63 13.70 -6.72
N GLY A 297 11.51 14.00 -6.10
CA GLY A 297 10.22 13.38 -6.39
C GLY A 297 9.65 13.80 -7.74
N VAL A 298 8.97 12.88 -8.43
CA VAL A 298 8.22 13.20 -9.65
C VAL A 298 7.04 14.11 -9.30
N GLY A 299 6.74 15.08 -10.16
CA GLY A 299 5.60 15.99 -10.00
C GLY A 299 4.24 15.28 -10.21
N GLN A 300 3.17 15.90 -9.69
CA GLN A 300 1.83 15.30 -9.74
C GLN A 300 1.25 15.25 -11.14
N THR A 301 0.43 14.26 -11.42
CA THR A 301 -0.33 14.23 -12.67
C THR A 301 -1.55 15.13 -12.55
N GLY A 302 -1.81 15.91 -13.59
CA GLY A 302 -3.00 16.74 -13.66
C GLY A 302 -4.28 15.91 -13.69
N VAL A 303 -5.32 16.40 -13.01
CA VAL A 303 -6.63 15.73 -12.96
C VAL A 303 -7.21 15.64 -14.39
N PRO A 304 -7.64 14.45 -14.86
CA PRO A 304 -8.33 14.34 -16.14
C PRO A 304 -9.60 15.18 -16.19
N GLY A 305 -9.95 15.69 -17.37
CA GLY A 305 -11.20 16.40 -17.60
C GLY A 305 -12.40 15.44 -17.61
N ALA A 306 -13.53 15.92 -17.11
CA ALA A 306 -14.79 15.17 -17.06
C ALA A 306 -15.33 14.88 -18.48
N SER A 307 -15.69 13.62 -18.76
CA SER A 307 -16.26 13.18 -20.04
C SER A 307 -17.75 12.87 -19.90
N PRO A 308 -18.67 13.85 -20.05
CA PRO A 308 -20.03 13.72 -19.55
C PRO A 308 -20.78 12.52 -20.09
N THR A 309 -21.36 11.73 -19.19
CA THR A 309 -22.26 10.62 -19.53
C THR A 309 -23.72 11.01 -19.36
N ILE A 310 -24.00 11.97 -18.46
CA ILE A 310 -25.29 12.61 -18.20
C ILE A 310 -25.04 14.12 -18.01
N GLY A 311 -25.96 14.99 -18.46
CA GLY A 311 -25.80 16.44 -18.31
C GLY A 311 -25.17 17.11 -19.55
N PRO A 312 -24.29 18.13 -19.38
CA PRO A 312 -23.68 18.90 -20.46
C PRO A 312 -23.07 18.01 -21.54
N ILE A 313 -22.98 18.51 -22.78
CA ILE A 313 -22.43 17.73 -23.89
C ILE A 313 -20.93 17.94 -24.10
N ASP A 314 -20.37 19.02 -23.57
CA ASP A 314 -18.94 19.37 -23.71
C ASP A 314 -18.09 18.66 -22.66
N GLY A 315 -16.94 18.15 -23.08
CA GLY A 315 -15.92 17.62 -22.19
C GLY A 315 -15.22 18.73 -21.39
N GLY A 316 -14.94 18.46 -20.12
CA GLY A 316 -14.26 19.40 -19.23
C GLY A 316 -12.76 19.51 -19.55
N PRO A 317 -12.14 20.68 -19.29
CA PRO A 317 -10.69 20.82 -19.37
C PRO A 317 -10.01 20.01 -18.28
N ALA A 318 -8.77 19.60 -18.54
CA ALA A 318 -7.96 18.89 -17.58
C ALA A 318 -7.01 19.81 -16.79
N GLY A 319 -6.59 19.34 -15.62
CA GLY A 319 -5.61 20.03 -14.77
C GLY A 319 -4.18 19.89 -15.28
N ASP A 320 -3.34 20.85 -14.90
CA ASP A 320 -1.90 20.84 -15.20
C ASP A 320 -1.14 19.84 -14.30
N GLY A 321 0.00 19.35 -14.78
CA GLY A 321 0.93 18.56 -14.00
C GLY A 321 1.77 19.43 -13.04
N GLY A 322 2.06 18.91 -11.86
CA GLY A 322 2.90 19.58 -10.86
C GLY A 322 4.40 19.55 -11.20
N PRO A 323 5.22 20.45 -10.63
CA PRO A 323 6.67 20.45 -10.83
C PRO A 323 7.35 19.24 -10.19
N GLY A 324 8.47 18.80 -10.75
CA GLY A 324 9.36 17.81 -10.14
C GLY A 324 10.29 18.43 -9.09
N GLY A 325 10.76 17.62 -8.14
CA GLY A 325 11.65 18.05 -7.06
C GLY A 325 13.12 18.10 -7.46
N LYS A 326 13.95 18.81 -6.69
CA LYS A 326 15.41 18.85 -6.91
C LYS A 326 16.08 17.59 -6.37
N GLY A 327 17.21 17.23 -6.95
CA GLY A 327 18.05 16.15 -6.40
C GLY A 327 18.90 16.64 -5.24
N GLY A 328 19.11 15.79 -4.22
CA GLY A 328 19.93 16.10 -3.05
C GLY A 328 21.43 16.05 -3.35
N HIS A 329 22.23 16.81 -2.62
CA HIS A 329 23.69 16.83 -2.81
C HIS A 329 24.35 15.53 -2.30
N GLY A 330 25.40 15.08 -2.97
CA GLY A 330 26.27 14.02 -2.48
C GLY A 330 27.10 14.48 -1.28
N GLY A 331 27.31 13.59 -0.32
CA GLY A 331 28.13 13.86 0.86
C GLY A 331 29.62 13.81 0.57
N ASN A 332 30.42 14.50 1.39
CA ASN A 332 31.87 14.49 1.24
C ASN A 332 32.50 13.22 1.82
N GLY A 333 33.45 12.63 1.10
CA GLY A 333 34.31 11.54 1.54
C GLY A 333 35.59 12.03 2.23
N SER A 334 36.41 11.08 2.68
CA SER A 334 37.70 11.35 3.32
C SER A 334 38.64 12.08 2.35
N PHE A 335 39.48 12.97 2.90
CA PHE A 335 40.57 13.57 2.13
C PHE A 335 41.82 12.69 2.04
N VAL A 336 41.91 11.59 2.79
CA VAL A 336 43.08 10.68 2.78
C VAL A 336 42.84 9.47 1.89
N PHE A 337 41.74 8.73 2.09
CA PHE A 337 41.29 7.67 1.20
C PHE A 337 39.77 7.68 1.14
N GLY A 338 39.20 8.57 0.33
CA GLY A 338 37.75 8.72 0.26
C GLY A 338 37.24 9.09 -1.11
N ASN A 339 36.02 8.64 -1.37
CA ASN A 339 35.25 9.05 -2.53
C ASN A 339 34.11 9.97 -2.11
N GLY A 340 33.85 11.02 -2.88
CA GLY A 340 32.63 11.79 -2.72
C GLY A 340 31.40 11.00 -3.13
N GLY A 341 30.27 11.26 -2.50
CA GLY A 341 28.99 10.69 -2.91
C GLY A 341 28.47 11.33 -4.19
N ASN A 342 27.67 10.58 -4.96
CA ASN A 342 26.98 11.13 -6.12
C ASN A 342 25.84 12.06 -5.68
N GLY A 343 25.59 13.13 -6.42
CA GLY A 343 24.35 13.90 -6.26
C GLY A 343 23.15 13.14 -6.82
N GLY A 344 21.98 13.35 -6.20
CA GLY A 344 20.72 12.74 -6.62
C GLY A 344 20.17 13.38 -7.89
N VAL A 345 19.36 12.63 -8.63
CA VAL A 345 18.70 13.09 -9.86
C VAL A 345 17.53 14.00 -9.50
N GLY A 346 17.29 15.06 -10.27
CA GLY A 346 16.07 15.87 -10.17
C GLY A 346 14.84 15.12 -10.68
N GLY A 347 13.71 15.27 -10.00
CA GLY A 347 12.46 14.62 -10.34
C GLY A 347 11.85 15.13 -11.64
N GLN A 348 11.22 14.24 -12.41
CA GLN A 348 10.50 14.64 -13.63
C GLN A 348 9.28 15.51 -13.27
N GLY A 349 8.94 16.48 -14.13
CA GLY A 349 7.67 17.18 -14.04
C GLY A 349 6.49 16.24 -14.30
N GLY A 350 5.38 16.48 -13.62
CA GLY A 350 4.18 15.66 -13.73
C GLY A 350 3.49 15.81 -15.09
N ALA A 351 2.78 14.78 -15.54
CA ALA A 351 2.04 14.86 -16.79
C ALA A 351 0.78 15.73 -16.64
N GLY A 352 0.39 16.46 -17.68
CA GLY A 352 -0.90 17.12 -17.74
C GLY A 352 -2.04 16.11 -17.88
N GLY A 353 -3.21 16.45 -17.32
CA GLY A 353 -4.38 15.60 -17.38
C GLY A 353 -4.95 15.51 -18.81
N GLN A 354 -5.61 14.39 -19.13
CA GLN A 354 -6.29 14.21 -20.41
C GLN A 354 -7.60 15.00 -20.42
N GLY A 355 -7.86 15.79 -21.47
CA GLY A 355 -9.12 16.51 -21.63
C GLY A 355 -10.32 15.58 -21.76
N GLY A 356 -11.47 16.00 -21.26
CA GLY A 356 -12.69 15.19 -21.27
C GLY A 356 -13.26 15.00 -22.67
N ASN A 357 -13.74 13.81 -22.99
CA ASN A 357 -14.45 13.55 -24.23
C ASN A 357 -15.88 14.09 -24.16
N ALA A 358 -16.37 14.63 -25.26
CA ALA A 358 -17.73 15.11 -25.37
C ALA A 358 -18.76 13.99 -25.51
N ARG A 359 -20.00 14.30 -25.12
CA ARG A 359 -21.17 13.43 -25.22
C ARG A 359 -21.98 13.68 -26.48
N TYR A 360 -22.52 12.62 -27.06
CA TYR A 360 -23.49 12.75 -28.17
C TYR A 360 -24.80 13.43 -27.68
N PRO A 361 -25.29 14.48 -28.35
CA PRO A 361 -26.48 15.24 -27.92
C PRO A 361 -27.81 14.51 -28.14
N GLY A 362 -27.83 13.38 -28.85
CA GLY A 362 -29.05 12.60 -29.08
C GLY A 362 -29.72 12.86 -30.43
N TYR A 363 -30.94 12.36 -30.58
CA TYR A 363 -31.74 12.42 -31.81
C TYR A 363 -32.87 13.45 -31.67
N THR A 364 -33.04 14.32 -32.66
CA THR A 364 -34.13 15.29 -32.73
C THR A 364 -35.27 14.76 -33.60
N TYR A 365 -36.51 14.73 -33.10
CA TYR A 365 -37.65 14.25 -33.88
C TYR A 365 -38.33 15.34 -34.73
N VAL A 366 -38.23 16.61 -34.32
CA VAL A 366 -38.81 17.78 -35.02
C VAL A 366 -37.81 18.93 -34.94
N GLY A 367 -37.50 19.56 -36.07
CA GLY A 367 -36.47 20.59 -36.23
C GLY A 367 -35.08 20.03 -36.54
N ASP A 368 -34.07 20.92 -36.51
CA ASP A 368 -32.68 20.56 -36.82
C ASP A 368 -32.04 19.68 -35.72
N GLY A 369 -31.07 18.87 -36.14
CA GLY A 369 -30.22 18.10 -35.25
C GLY A 369 -29.39 19.01 -34.33
N LEU A 370 -29.24 18.60 -33.07
CA LEU A 370 -28.48 19.36 -32.08
C LEU A 370 -26.97 19.38 -32.39
N ALA A 371 -26.27 20.45 -32.06
CA ALA A 371 -24.81 20.49 -32.18
C ALA A 371 -24.16 19.46 -31.24
N GLY A 372 -23.12 18.79 -31.74
CA GLY A 372 -22.25 17.92 -30.96
C GLY A 372 -21.45 18.73 -29.95
N GLY A 373 -21.11 18.11 -28.83
CA GLY A 373 -20.31 18.71 -27.78
C GLY A 373 -18.82 18.73 -28.12
N ASN A 374 -18.11 19.71 -27.58
CA ASN A 374 -16.68 19.91 -27.78
C ASN A 374 -15.85 19.11 -26.79
N GLY A 375 -14.76 18.52 -27.24
CA GLY A 375 -13.80 17.89 -26.35
C GLY A 375 -13.05 18.93 -25.52
N GLY A 376 -12.74 18.59 -24.27
CA GLY A 376 -12.02 19.47 -23.36
C GLY A 376 -10.53 19.58 -23.66
N ASP A 377 -9.91 20.69 -23.29
CA ASP A 377 -8.47 20.87 -23.47
C ASP A 377 -7.67 19.98 -22.51
N GLY A 378 -6.55 19.44 -22.99
CA GLY A 378 -5.59 18.72 -22.16
C GLY A 378 -4.75 19.67 -21.30
N GLY A 379 -4.37 19.23 -20.11
CA GLY A 379 -3.57 20.03 -19.19
C GLY A 379 -2.11 20.12 -19.59
N ASN A 380 -1.40 21.16 -19.14
CA ASN A 380 0.02 21.31 -19.40
C ASN A 380 0.85 20.34 -18.56
N GLY A 381 2.00 19.90 -19.06
CA GLY A 381 2.98 19.17 -18.28
C GLY A 381 3.71 20.09 -17.29
N GLY A 382 4.03 19.57 -16.12
CA GLY A 382 4.76 20.30 -15.09
C GLY A 382 6.24 20.50 -15.43
N ALA A 383 6.88 21.50 -14.85
CA ALA A 383 8.32 21.70 -15.01
C ALA A 383 9.13 20.55 -14.38
N GLY A 384 10.25 20.19 -14.99
CA GLY A 384 11.20 19.27 -14.39
C GLY A 384 11.93 19.88 -13.19
N GLY A 385 12.42 19.04 -12.29
CA GLY A 385 13.23 19.45 -11.14
C GLY A 385 14.42 20.29 -11.58
N ALA A 386 14.47 21.54 -11.11
CA ALA A 386 15.32 22.59 -11.67
C ALA A 386 16.82 22.25 -11.71
N SER A 387 17.29 21.44 -10.76
CA SER A 387 18.68 20.99 -10.65
C SER A 387 18.76 19.57 -10.09
N GLY A 388 19.66 18.76 -10.67
CA GLY A 388 20.23 17.62 -9.98
C GLY A 388 21.15 18.06 -8.83
N GLY A 389 21.45 17.13 -7.94
CA GLY A 389 22.34 17.37 -6.80
C GLY A 389 23.79 17.54 -7.22
N ALA A 390 24.50 18.46 -6.60
CA ALA A 390 25.96 18.53 -6.73
C ALA A 390 26.63 17.27 -6.15
N ALA A 391 27.74 16.84 -6.76
CA ALA A 391 28.60 15.78 -6.24
C ALA A 391 29.25 16.17 -4.92
N GLY A 392 29.46 15.18 -4.06
CA GLY A 392 30.35 15.29 -2.91
C GLY A 392 31.82 15.29 -3.31
N ALA A 393 32.66 15.89 -2.45
CA ALA A 393 34.10 15.90 -2.62
C ALA A 393 34.77 14.71 -1.92
N GLY A 394 35.79 14.10 -2.53
CA GLY A 394 36.61 13.05 -1.90
C GLY A 394 38.04 13.11 -2.44
N ARG A 395 39.02 12.58 -1.71
CA ARG A 395 40.41 12.54 -2.18
C ARG A 395 41.18 11.30 -1.77
N TYR A 396 42.21 10.99 -2.57
CA TYR A 396 43.33 10.15 -2.18
C TYR A 396 44.55 11.02 -1.86
N LEU A 397 45.14 10.78 -0.69
CA LEU A 397 46.34 11.43 -0.18
C LEU A 397 46.29 12.97 -0.26
N PHE A 398 45.15 13.56 0.07
CA PHE A 398 44.85 15.01 0.10
C PHE A 398 44.89 15.75 -1.25
N VAL A 399 45.42 15.14 -2.31
CA VAL A 399 45.73 15.85 -3.56
C VAL A 399 45.03 15.26 -4.79
N ILE A 400 44.73 13.97 -4.79
CA ILE A 400 44.08 13.31 -5.93
C ILE A 400 42.57 13.39 -5.71
N ALA A 401 41.86 14.16 -6.54
CA ALA A 401 40.41 14.24 -6.46
C ALA A 401 39.75 12.89 -6.80
N SER A 402 38.79 12.50 -5.98
CA SER A 402 37.94 11.32 -6.13
C SER A 402 36.50 11.72 -5.80
N ASN A 403 36.02 12.77 -6.47
CA ASN A 403 34.69 13.33 -6.24
C ASN A 403 33.61 12.38 -6.80
N GLY A 404 32.39 12.52 -6.31
CA GLY A 404 31.24 11.87 -6.91
C GLY A 404 30.85 12.48 -8.26
N SER A 405 29.78 11.95 -8.84
CA SER A 405 29.15 12.52 -10.04
C SER A 405 28.01 13.47 -9.67
N ASN A 406 27.83 14.55 -10.43
CA ASN A 406 26.64 15.40 -10.28
C ASN A 406 25.40 14.62 -10.72
N GLY A 407 24.30 14.84 -10.03
CA GLY A 407 22.99 14.40 -10.47
C GLY A 407 22.55 15.19 -11.69
N VAL A 408 21.74 14.56 -12.55
CA VAL A 408 21.10 15.22 -13.68
C VAL A 408 19.80 15.89 -13.22
N SER A 409 19.38 16.97 -13.89
CA SER A 409 18.10 17.62 -13.59
C SER A 409 16.92 16.83 -14.16
N GLY A 410 15.71 17.14 -13.68
CA GLY A 410 14.51 16.45 -14.12
C GLY A 410 14.02 16.90 -15.49
N ALA A 411 13.51 15.98 -16.30
CA ALA A 411 12.85 16.32 -17.56
C ALA A 411 11.49 16.99 -17.32
N GLY A 412 11.05 17.78 -18.29
CA GLY A 412 9.70 18.36 -18.28
C GLY A 412 8.60 17.30 -18.41
N GLY A 413 7.45 17.57 -17.80
CA GLY A 413 6.26 16.74 -17.89
C GLY A 413 5.63 16.73 -19.27
N ILE A 414 4.95 15.65 -19.64
CA ILE A 414 4.26 15.57 -20.93
C ILE A 414 2.91 16.32 -20.82
N GLY A 415 2.56 17.11 -21.83
CA GLY A 415 1.23 17.72 -21.92
C GLY A 415 0.14 16.67 -22.15
N GLY A 416 -1.02 16.85 -21.53
CA GLY A 416 -2.17 15.98 -21.67
C GLY A 416 -2.82 16.13 -23.05
N ASN A 417 -3.47 15.08 -23.56
CA ASN A 417 -4.13 15.18 -24.85
C ASN A 417 -5.47 15.90 -24.70
N GLY A 418 -5.92 16.55 -25.77
CA GLY A 418 -7.27 17.09 -25.85
C GLY A 418 -8.31 15.99 -26.01
N GLY A 419 -9.49 16.23 -25.46
CA GLY A 419 -10.64 15.34 -25.56
C GLY A 419 -11.26 15.33 -26.96
N VAL A 420 -11.96 14.25 -27.28
CA VAL A 420 -12.63 14.07 -28.57
C VAL A 420 -13.98 14.78 -28.58
N GLY A 421 -14.27 15.53 -29.65
CA GLY A 421 -15.58 16.12 -29.91
C GLY A 421 -16.61 15.08 -30.33
N SER A 422 -17.88 15.29 -29.97
CA SER A 422 -18.93 14.30 -30.23
C SER A 422 -19.61 14.50 -31.57
N LEU A 423 -20.25 13.45 -32.06
CA LEU A 423 -21.07 13.48 -33.27
C LEU A 423 -22.19 14.54 -33.14
N GLY A 424 -22.50 15.25 -34.22
CA GLY A 424 -23.66 16.11 -34.32
C GLY A 424 -24.96 15.31 -34.31
N GLY A 425 -25.98 15.81 -33.60
CA GLY A 425 -27.28 15.18 -33.46
C GLY A 425 -27.95 14.90 -34.80
N TYR A 426 -28.55 13.73 -34.91
CA TYR A 426 -29.36 13.36 -36.07
C TYR A 426 -30.76 13.97 -35.96
N THR A 427 -31.42 14.18 -37.09
CA THR A 427 -32.84 14.58 -37.11
C THR A 427 -33.73 13.63 -37.90
N GLY A 428 -34.97 13.48 -37.44
CA GLY A 428 -36.06 12.77 -38.12
C GLY A 428 -37.05 13.69 -38.80
N ASP A 429 -36.94 15.00 -38.60
CA ASP A 429 -37.73 15.98 -39.33
C ASP A 429 -37.34 15.91 -40.81
N PRO A 430 -38.28 15.63 -41.73
CA PRO A 430 -38.00 15.58 -43.16
C PRO A 430 -37.20 16.77 -43.68
N ASP A 431 -37.45 17.97 -43.17
CA ASP A 431 -36.80 19.20 -43.64
C ASP A 431 -35.65 19.66 -42.72
N GLY A 432 -35.43 18.96 -41.61
CA GLY A 432 -34.40 19.30 -40.63
C GLY A 432 -32.99 19.01 -41.12
N ASN A 433 -32.06 19.92 -40.80
CA ASN A 433 -30.64 19.74 -41.04
C ASN A 433 -30.00 18.88 -39.96
N GLY A 434 -28.95 18.13 -40.31
CA GLY A 434 -28.14 17.42 -39.31
C GLY A 434 -27.35 18.39 -38.45
N GLY A 435 -27.12 18.04 -37.18
CA GLY A 435 -26.36 18.87 -36.26
C GLY A 435 -24.87 18.94 -36.62
N VAL A 436 -24.21 20.05 -36.31
CA VAL A 436 -22.75 20.19 -36.51
C VAL A 436 -22.00 19.26 -35.54
N GLY A 437 -20.94 18.61 -36.00
CA GLY A 437 -20.06 17.82 -35.15
C GLY A 437 -19.23 18.68 -34.21
N GLY A 438 -18.99 18.20 -32.99
CA GLY A 438 -18.25 18.95 -31.98
C GLY A 438 -16.76 19.09 -32.28
N TYR A 439 -16.15 20.16 -31.79
CA TYR A 439 -14.71 20.40 -31.96
C TYR A 439 -13.87 19.48 -31.07
N GLY A 440 -12.70 19.07 -31.54
CA GLY A 440 -11.71 18.40 -30.69
C GLY A 440 -11.01 19.40 -29.76
N GLY A 441 -10.71 18.98 -28.52
CA GLY A 441 -9.98 19.79 -27.55
C GLY A 441 -8.51 19.95 -27.92
N LYS A 442 -7.85 21.01 -27.46
CA LYS A 442 -6.41 21.23 -27.71
C LYS A 442 -5.57 20.31 -26.82
N GLY A 443 -4.42 19.89 -27.33
CA GLY A 443 -3.40 19.25 -26.51
C GLY A 443 -2.72 20.27 -25.59
N GLY A 444 -2.41 19.87 -24.36
CA GLY A 444 -1.68 20.70 -23.41
C GLY A 444 -0.21 20.86 -23.76
N ALA A 445 0.42 21.94 -23.32
CA ALA A 445 1.84 22.17 -23.56
C ALA A 445 2.72 21.17 -22.77
N GLY A 446 3.87 20.82 -23.31
CA GLY A 446 4.91 20.11 -22.55
C GLY A 446 5.56 21.02 -21.50
N GLY A 447 5.95 20.45 -20.37
CA GLY A 447 6.63 21.18 -19.30
C GLY A 447 8.08 21.50 -19.66
N ILE A 448 8.63 22.56 -19.08
CA ILE A 448 10.03 22.95 -19.29
C ILE A 448 10.96 21.96 -18.57
N GLY A 449 12.06 21.55 -19.21
CA GLY A 449 13.09 20.73 -18.58
C GLY A 449 13.93 21.50 -17.55
N GLY A 450 14.37 20.83 -16.49
CA GLY A 450 15.38 21.36 -15.58
C GLY A 450 16.74 21.52 -16.27
N THR A 451 17.73 22.11 -15.60
CA THR A 451 19.05 22.42 -16.21
C THR A 451 19.67 21.21 -16.94
N ALA A 452 20.02 21.39 -18.22
CA ALA A 452 20.54 20.33 -19.11
C ALA A 452 19.62 19.10 -19.31
N ALA A 453 18.34 19.20 -18.95
CA ALA A 453 17.35 18.14 -19.11
C ALA A 453 16.36 18.46 -20.23
N ALA A 454 15.77 17.41 -20.81
CA ALA A 454 14.87 17.56 -21.94
C ALA A 454 13.54 18.23 -21.56
N GLY A 455 13.02 19.02 -22.50
CA GLY A 455 11.65 19.54 -22.44
C GLY A 455 10.61 18.44 -22.62
N GLY A 456 9.46 18.62 -21.99
CA GLY A 456 8.32 17.72 -22.11
C GLY A 456 7.71 17.74 -23.51
N ARG A 457 7.09 16.64 -23.92
CA ARG A 457 6.34 16.60 -25.19
C ARG A 457 5.01 17.33 -25.05
N GLY A 458 4.57 18.01 -26.10
CA GLY A 458 3.21 18.54 -26.18
C GLY A 458 2.18 17.43 -26.36
N GLY A 459 0.99 17.61 -25.77
CA GLY A 459 -0.12 16.68 -25.89
C GLY A 459 -0.74 16.69 -27.29
N THR A 460 -1.35 15.58 -27.71
CA THR A 460 -2.05 15.55 -29.00
C THR A 460 -3.39 16.28 -28.91
N GLY A 461 -3.79 16.99 -29.95
CA GLY A 461 -5.13 17.53 -30.02
C GLY A 461 -6.18 16.44 -30.26
N GLY A 462 -7.37 16.65 -29.72
CA GLY A 462 -8.49 15.73 -29.83
C GLY A 462 -9.10 15.73 -31.22
N ALA A 463 -9.74 14.61 -31.59
CA ALA A 463 -10.43 14.52 -32.87
C ALA A 463 -11.75 15.31 -32.85
N GLY A 464 -12.12 15.90 -33.99
CA GLY A 464 -13.43 16.50 -34.20
C GLY A 464 -14.51 15.44 -34.43
N GLY A 465 -15.72 15.73 -33.99
CA GLY A 465 -16.88 14.87 -34.15
C GLY A 465 -17.46 14.94 -35.56
N ARG A 466 -18.03 13.83 -36.04
CA ARG A 466 -18.71 13.80 -37.34
C ARG A 466 -19.99 14.67 -37.31
N GLY A 467 -20.39 15.23 -38.45
CA GLY A 467 -21.67 15.92 -38.58
C GLY A 467 -22.86 14.96 -38.59
N GLY A 468 -23.99 15.43 -38.07
CA GLY A 468 -25.23 14.67 -37.96
C GLY A 468 -25.90 14.40 -39.30
N ASN A 469 -26.65 13.31 -39.37
CA ASN A 469 -27.48 13.01 -40.54
C ASN A 469 -28.74 13.87 -40.54
N ALA A 470 -29.11 14.35 -41.72
CA ALA A 470 -30.27 15.19 -41.93
C ALA A 470 -31.58 14.40 -42.06
N GLY A 471 -32.69 15.12 -42.15
CA GLY A 471 -33.96 14.62 -42.67
C GLY A 471 -33.91 14.25 -44.15
N VAL A 472 -35.02 13.71 -44.67
CA VAL A 472 -35.10 13.26 -46.08
C VAL A 472 -34.81 14.37 -47.09
N ASN A 473 -35.15 15.62 -46.79
CA ASN A 473 -34.94 16.82 -47.63
C ASN A 473 -33.86 17.76 -47.07
N GLY A 474 -33.39 17.53 -45.84
CA GLY A 474 -32.46 18.41 -45.13
C GLY A 474 -30.99 18.23 -45.52
N THR A 475 -30.15 19.18 -45.11
CA THR A 475 -28.69 19.12 -45.33
C THR A 475 -27.96 18.42 -44.19
N GLY A 476 -27.00 17.54 -44.51
CA GLY A 476 -26.17 16.89 -43.51
C GLY A 476 -25.35 17.91 -42.73
N GLY A 477 -25.16 17.67 -41.43
CA GLY A 477 -24.40 18.58 -40.58
C GLY A 477 -22.92 18.62 -40.94
N ASP A 478 -22.25 19.74 -40.69
CA ASP A 478 -20.82 19.85 -40.90
C ASP A 478 -20.03 19.04 -39.87
N GLY A 479 -18.88 18.50 -40.26
CA GLY A 479 -17.94 17.85 -39.35
C GLY A 479 -17.20 18.86 -38.48
N GLY A 480 -16.94 18.52 -37.23
CA GLY A 480 -16.17 19.34 -36.31
C GLY A 480 -14.68 19.37 -36.65
N ASN A 481 -14.02 20.50 -36.41
CA ASN A 481 -12.57 20.60 -36.59
C ASN A 481 -11.83 19.78 -35.52
N GLY A 482 -10.66 19.27 -35.86
CA GLY A 482 -9.75 18.70 -34.86
C GLY A 482 -9.19 19.79 -33.94
N GLY A 483 -8.72 19.39 -32.75
CA GLY A 483 -8.04 20.28 -31.82
C GLY A 483 -6.55 20.40 -32.13
N ASN A 484 -5.96 21.57 -31.88
CA ASN A 484 -4.53 21.79 -32.17
C ASN A 484 -3.63 20.95 -31.24
N GLY A 485 -2.49 20.51 -31.76
CA GLY A 485 -1.46 19.87 -30.95
C GLY A 485 -0.82 20.86 -29.97
N GLY A 486 -0.50 20.37 -28.76
CA GLY A 486 0.15 21.17 -27.74
C GLY A 486 1.58 21.56 -28.11
N LEU A 487 2.01 22.75 -27.68
CA LEU A 487 3.39 23.17 -27.84
C LEU A 487 4.31 22.24 -27.03
N ALA A 488 5.51 21.98 -27.51
CA ALA A 488 6.46 21.26 -26.68
C ALA A 488 7.06 22.14 -25.59
N GLY A 489 7.51 21.48 -24.53
CA GLY A 489 8.31 22.09 -23.49
C GLY A 489 9.70 22.44 -24.00
N GLN A 490 10.23 23.55 -23.47
CA GLN A 490 11.60 23.95 -23.74
C GLN A 490 12.58 23.02 -23.04
N GLY A 491 13.70 22.72 -23.69
CA GLY A 491 14.84 22.09 -23.04
C GLY A 491 15.43 23.02 -21.98
N GLY A 492 15.97 22.45 -20.92
CA GLY A 492 16.64 23.23 -19.90
C GLY A 492 17.91 23.88 -20.41
N ILE A 493 18.25 25.02 -19.80
CA ILE A 493 19.49 25.76 -20.07
C ILE A 493 20.72 24.84 -19.93
N ASN A 494 21.76 25.09 -20.74
CA ASN A 494 23.04 24.33 -20.76
C ASN A 494 22.96 22.87 -21.27
N GLY A 495 22.22 22.61 -22.36
CA GLY A 495 22.36 21.36 -23.12
C GLY A 495 21.14 20.43 -23.13
N GLY A 496 19.98 20.84 -22.60
CA GLY A 496 18.77 20.03 -22.67
C GLY A 496 18.09 20.11 -24.03
N ASP A 497 17.68 18.96 -24.59
CA ASP A 497 16.93 18.91 -25.85
C ASP A 497 15.53 19.51 -25.69
N GLY A 498 15.04 20.18 -26.73
CA GLY A 498 13.67 20.64 -26.79
C GLY A 498 12.68 19.48 -26.94
N GLY A 499 11.49 19.62 -26.35
CA GLY A 499 10.45 18.61 -26.48
C GLY A 499 9.90 18.51 -27.90
N ARG A 500 9.28 17.37 -28.24
CA ARG A 500 8.49 17.24 -29.49
C ARG A 500 7.11 17.90 -29.33
N GLY A 501 6.69 18.68 -30.33
CA GLY A 501 5.36 19.26 -30.40
C GLY A 501 4.26 18.19 -30.59
N GLY A 502 3.08 18.44 -30.04
CA GLY A 502 1.95 17.52 -30.12
C GLY A 502 1.36 17.43 -31.52
N PHE A 503 0.78 16.28 -31.88
CA PHE A 503 0.06 16.15 -33.16
C PHE A 503 -1.27 16.89 -33.14
N GLY A 504 -1.65 17.50 -34.26
CA GLY A 504 -2.98 18.05 -34.46
C GLY A 504 -4.03 16.95 -34.59
N GLY A 505 -5.22 17.21 -34.06
CA GLY A 505 -6.35 16.30 -34.12
C GLY A 505 -6.92 16.19 -35.53
N ALA A 506 -7.38 14.98 -35.88
CA ALA A 506 -8.13 14.76 -37.12
C ALA A 506 -9.52 15.42 -37.03
N ALA A 507 -10.03 15.91 -38.15
CA ALA A 507 -11.39 16.45 -38.20
C ALA A 507 -12.45 15.36 -38.35
N GLY A 508 -13.68 15.70 -37.99
CA GLY A 508 -14.85 14.88 -38.27
C GLY A 508 -15.30 15.01 -39.71
N SER A 509 -15.86 13.93 -40.27
CA SER A 509 -16.50 13.97 -41.59
C SER A 509 -17.84 14.71 -41.54
N GLY A 510 -18.31 15.20 -42.69
CA GLY A 510 -19.68 15.71 -42.82
C GLY A 510 -20.74 14.62 -42.65
N GLY A 511 -21.94 15.05 -42.26
CA GLY A 511 -23.14 14.24 -42.13
C GLY A 511 -23.82 13.96 -43.46
N THR A 512 -24.69 12.96 -43.50
CA THR A 512 -25.36 12.58 -44.75
C THR A 512 -26.62 13.42 -45.02
N GLY A 513 -26.80 13.84 -46.27
CA GLY A 513 -28.07 14.34 -46.80
C GLY A 513 -28.82 13.26 -47.58
N TYR A 514 -30.15 13.29 -47.55
CA TYR A 514 -31.01 12.29 -48.22
C TYR A 514 -31.73 12.91 -49.44
N ASN A 515 -32.85 12.33 -49.90
CA ASN A 515 -33.55 12.66 -51.16
C ASN A 515 -33.75 14.17 -51.45
N GLY A 516 -32.76 14.78 -52.09
CA GLY A 516 -32.75 16.21 -52.49
C GLY A 516 -31.92 17.11 -51.58
N GLY A 517 -31.52 16.63 -50.40
CA GLY A 517 -30.64 17.32 -49.45
C GLY A 517 -29.15 17.13 -49.74
N ASN A 518 -28.34 18.13 -49.42
CA ASN A 518 -26.88 18.09 -49.61
C ASN A 518 -26.17 17.39 -48.45
N GLY A 519 -25.00 16.79 -48.72
CA GLY A 519 -24.12 16.29 -47.67
C GLY A 519 -23.39 17.44 -46.96
N GLY A 520 -23.12 17.29 -45.67
CA GLY A 520 -22.41 18.30 -44.88
C GLY A 520 -20.94 18.41 -45.24
N THR A 521 -20.31 19.55 -45.00
CA THR A 521 -18.86 19.70 -45.23
C THR A 521 -18.05 18.94 -44.17
N GLY A 522 -16.90 18.40 -44.56
CA GLY A 522 -15.95 17.82 -43.61
C GLY A 522 -15.23 18.91 -42.83
N GLY A 523 -14.96 18.68 -41.55
CA GLY A 523 -14.21 19.62 -40.72
C GLY A 523 -12.75 19.74 -41.16
N ASN A 524 -12.07 20.78 -40.71
CA ASN A 524 -10.64 20.97 -40.95
C ASN A 524 -9.80 20.22 -39.91
N GLY A 525 -8.73 19.57 -40.39
CA GLY A 525 -7.71 18.99 -39.52
C GLY A 525 -6.94 20.09 -38.81
N ALA A 526 -6.49 19.81 -37.59
CA ALA A 526 -5.84 20.82 -36.76
C ALA A 526 -4.34 20.93 -37.00
N ASP A 527 -3.75 22.05 -36.63
CA ASP A 527 -2.30 22.22 -36.74
C ASP A 527 -1.55 21.42 -35.68
N GLY A 528 -0.37 20.95 -36.04
CA GLY A 528 0.58 20.35 -35.11
C GLY A 528 1.24 21.41 -34.23
N GLY A 529 1.54 21.06 -32.98
CA GLY A 529 2.25 21.92 -32.05
C GLY A 529 3.70 22.13 -32.46
N THR A 530 4.25 23.30 -32.15
CA THR A 530 5.66 23.58 -32.41
C THR A 530 6.56 22.80 -31.46
N GLY A 531 7.71 22.34 -31.95
CA GLY A 531 8.76 21.75 -31.13
C GLY A 531 9.41 22.77 -30.20
N GLY A 532 9.93 22.29 -29.07
CA GLY A 532 10.63 23.11 -28.09
C GLY A 532 12.02 23.47 -28.60
N SER A 533 12.48 24.68 -28.32
CA SER A 533 13.90 25.00 -28.36
C SER A 533 14.66 24.28 -27.26
N GLY A 534 15.93 23.97 -27.49
CA GLY A 534 16.78 23.26 -26.55
C GLY A 534 18.19 23.83 -26.56
N GLY A 535 18.87 23.74 -25.42
CA GLY A 535 20.31 24.01 -25.34
C GLY A 535 21.17 22.94 -26.03
N GLY A 536 20.57 21.78 -26.37
CA GLY A 536 21.09 20.75 -27.26
C GLY A 536 20.38 20.83 -28.62
N ASP A 537 19.72 19.74 -29.04
CA ASP A 537 18.90 19.74 -30.25
C ASP A 537 17.54 20.41 -30.00
N GLY A 538 17.06 21.16 -30.99
CA GLY A 538 15.67 21.61 -31.02
C GLY A 538 14.74 20.42 -31.27
N GLY A 539 13.62 20.36 -30.53
CA GLY A 539 12.66 19.29 -30.67
C GLY A 539 11.87 19.38 -31.99
N PRO A 540 11.46 18.25 -32.59
CA PRO A 540 10.67 18.28 -33.81
C PRO A 540 9.26 18.82 -33.55
N GLY A 541 8.68 19.52 -34.53
CA GLY A 541 7.27 19.87 -34.54
C GLY A 541 6.36 18.64 -34.64
N GLY A 542 5.13 18.77 -34.18
CA GLY A 542 4.09 17.76 -34.34
C GLY A 542 3.52 17.76 -35.76
N GLY A 543 3.02 16.62 -36.24
CA GLY A 543 2.30 16.56 -37.51
C GLY A 543 0.91 17.23 -37.41
N GLY A 544 0.43 17.79 -38.52
CA GLY A 544 -0.94 18.28 -38.63
C GLY A 544 -1.95 17.13 -38.74
N GLY A 545 -3.19 17.39 -38.35
CA GLY A 545 -4.29 16.45 -38.44
C GLY A 545 -4.88 16.38 -39.85
N SER A 546 -5.48 15.24 -40.20
CA SER A 546 -6.19 15.09 -41.48
C SER A 546 -7.53 15.84 -41.47
N GLY A 547 -7.87 16.45 -42.61
CA GLY A 547 -9.19 17.00 -42.87
C GLY A 547 -10.27 15.91 -42.95
N GLY A 548 -11.50 16.27 -42.59
CA GLY A 548 -12.64 15.39 -42.62
C GLY A 548 -13.15 15.18 -44.04
N TRP A 549 -13.70 14.00 -44.31
CA TRP A 549 -14.38 13.73 -45.57
C TRP A 549 -15.68 14.52 -45.66
N GLY A 550 -16.06 14.93 -46.88
CA GLY A 550 -17.39 15.49 -47.12
C GLY A 550 -18.48 14.45 -46.91
N GLY A 551 -19.65 14.91 -46.47
CA GLY A 551 -20.83 14.10 -46.26
C GLY A 551 -21.40 13.55 -47.56
N ILE A 552 -22.01 12.37 -47.49
CA ILE A 552 -22.63 11.72 -48.65
C ILE A 552 -24.04 12.30 -48.87
N ALA A 553 -24.47 12.42 -50.12
CA ALA A 553 -25.83 12.81 -50.47
C ALA A 553 -26.49 11.76 -51.37
N ASN A 554 -27.75 11.40 -51.09
CA ASN A 554 -28.57 10.58 -51.98
C ASN A 554 -29.62 11.46 -52.68
N GLY A 555 -29.35 11.88 -53.91
CA GLY A 555 -30.24 12.74 -54.70
C GLY A 555 -29.90 14.23 -54.68
N GLY A 556 -29.13 14.71 -53.69
CA GLY A 556 -28.52 16.05 -53.64
C GLY A 556 -27.02 16.05 -53.94
N THR A 557 -26.32 17.16 -53.66
CA THR A 557 -24.86 17.26 -53.86
C THR A 557 -24.09 16.80 -52.62
N GLY A 558 -23.05 15.98 -52.82
CA GLY A 558 -22.17 15.57 -51.73
C GLY A 558 -21.41 16.76 -51.14
N GLY A 559 -21.10 16.67 -49.85
CA GLY A 559 -20.34 17.69 -49.15
C GLY A 559 -18.89 17.78 -49.60
N LYS A 560 -18.26 18.94 -49.40
CA LYS A 560 -16.83 19.12 -49.63
C LYS A 560 -16.03 18.51 -48.47
N GLY A 561 -14.86 17.93 -48.76
CA GLY A 561 -13.90 17.56 -47.72
C GLY A 561 -13.26 18.80 -47.09
N GLY A 562 -12.81 18.67 -45.85
CA GLY A 562 -12.06 19.71 -45.15
C GLY A 562 -10.57 19.66 -45.45
N TYR A 563 -9.85 20.71 -45.05
CA TYR A 563 -8.42 20.83 -45.28
C TYR A 563 -7.61 20.06 -44.24
N ASN A 564 -6.44 19.54 -44.62
CA ASN A 564 -5.47 19.01 -43.66
C ASN A 564 -4.84 20.17 -42.88
N GLY A 565 -4.57 19.94 -41.60
CA GLY A 565 -3.80 20.85 -40.77
C GLY A 565 -2.33 20.86 -41.15
N THR A 566 -1.65 21.93 -40.76
CA THR A 566 -0.24 22.12 -41.05
C THR A 566 0.64 21.46 -39.98
N PRO A 567 1.78 20.85 -40.35
CA PRO A 567 2.78 20.41 -39.37
C PRO A 567 3.34 21.60 -38.58
N GLY A 568 3.56 21.41 -37.29
CA GLY A 568 4.25 22.37 -36.44
C GLY A 568 5.72 22.53 -36.84
N THR A 569 6.29 23.68 -36.50
CA THR A 569 7.69 23.98 -36.77
C THR A 569 8.62 23.28 -35.77
N ASN A 570 9.82 22.87 -36.20
CA ASN A 570 10.86 22.40 -35.28
C ASN A 570 11.33 23.55 -34.38
N GLY A 571 11.73 23.21 -33.15
CA GLY A 571 12.37 24.16 -32.26
C GLY A 571 13.82 24.45 -32.67
N ALA A 572 14.35 25.56 -32.17
CA ALA A 572 15.72 25.97 -32.46
C ALA A 572 16.73 25.28 -31.51
N PRO A 573 17.88 24.80 -32.02
CA PRO A 573 19.01 24.39 -31.18
C PRO A 573 19.81 25.61 -30.68
N GLU A 574 20.39 25.51 -29.49
CA GLU A 574 21.42 26.43 -28.97
C GLU A 574 22.79 25.73 -29.03
N VAL A 575 23.83 26.42 -29.52
CA VAL A 575 25.12 25.77 -29.85
C VAL A 575 26.07 25.77 -28.66
N THR A 576 26.38 24.62 -28.07
CA THR A 576 27.72 24.32 -27.49
C THR A 576 28.04 22.81 -27.46
N ALA A 577 29.34 22.50 -27.46
CA ALA A 577 29.92 21.31 -28.09
C ALA A 577 30.35 20.15 -27.17
N SER A 578 30.41 18.97 -27.80
CA SER A 578 31.27 17.79 -27.60
C SER A 578 30.83 16.69 -26.62
N ALA A 579 30.66 15.50 -27.21
CA ALA A 579 30.43 14.22 -26.58
C ALA A 579 31.75 13.51 -26.25
N ALA A 580 31.77 12.70 -25.18
CA ALA A 580 32.74 11.63 -24.98
C ALA A 580 32.07 10.42 -24.32
N ALA A 581 32.13 9.28 -25.01
CA ALA A 581 31.65 7.97 -24.59
C ALA A 581 32.71 7.19 -23.80
N VAL A 582 32.34 6.38 -22.80
CA VAL A 582 33.12 5.21 -22.34
C VAL A 582 32.22 4.07 -21.85
N SER A 583 32.64 2.85 -22.18
CA SER A 583 32.00 1.54 -22.15
C SER A 583 31.96 0.79 -20.81
N ALA A 584 31.11 -0.24 -20.78
CA ALA A 584 30.93 -1.28 -19.75
C ALA A 584 32.16 -2.16 -19.45
N ASN A 585 32.21 -2.75 -18.24
CA ASN A 585 32.64 -4.15 -18.06
C ASN A 585 32.15 -4.77 -16.74
N ALA A 586 31.63 -6.00 -16.84
CA ALA A 586 31.19 -6.86 -15.75
C ALA A 586 32.32 -7.80 -15.27
N VAL A 587 32.32 -8.18 -13.99
CA VAL A 587 33.22 -9.22 -13.44
C VAL A 587 32.40 -10.27 -12.69
N ALA A 588 32.63 -11.54 -13.04
CA ALA A 588 31.93 -12.73 -12.57
C ALA A 588 32.45 -13.27 -11.23
N LEU A 589 31.52 -13.72 -10.39
CA LEU A 589 31.73 -14.57 -9.20
C LEU A 589 31.98 -16.03 -9.60
N ARG A 590 32.71 -16.82 -8.79
CA ARG A 590 32.49 -18.28 -8.60
C ARG A 590 33.16 -18.85 -7.31
N PRO A 591 32.66 -19.99 -6.76
CA PRO A 591 32.77 -20.39 -5.34
C PRO A 591 33.56 -21.69 -5.08
N VAL A 592 33.83 -22.07 -3.81
CA VAL A 592 34.13 -23.47 -3.37
C VAL A 592 33.64 -23.75 -1.92
N THR A 593 33.24 -25.00 -1.69
CA THR A 593 32.40 -25.60 -0.65
C THR A 593 33.12 -26.41 0.47
N ALA A 594 32.44 -26.48 1.64
CA ALA A 594 32.39 -27.41 2.80
C ALA A 594 33.20 -28.74 2.91
N SER A 595 33.55 -29.17 4.14
CA SER A 595 32.89 -30.31 4.89
C SER A 595 33.64 -30.89 6.13
N ALA A 596 32.88 -31.23 7.19
CA ALA A 596 32.91 -32.33 8.24
C ALA A 596 34.24 -32.84 8.90
N THR A 597 34.37 -33.52 10.07
CA THR A 597 33.63 -34.56 10.84
C THR A 597 34.13 -34.70 12.33
N ALA A 598 33.51 -35.59 13.12
CA ALA A 598 33.38 -35.71 14.59
C ALA A 598 34.32 -36.67 15.41
N ALA A 599 34.01 -36.81 16.74
CA ALA A 599 34.24 -37.90 17.75
C ALA A 599 35.46 -37.81 18.71
N ALA A 600 35.49 -38.29 19.97
CA ALA A 600 34.54 -38.75 21.02
C ALA A 600 35.28 -38.99 22.39
N THR A 601 34.57 -38.78 23.54
CA THR A 601 34.60 -39.41 24.92
C THR A 601 35.92 -39.63 25.72
N SER A 602 36.00 -39.58 27.07
CA SER A 602 35.27 -40.35 28.11
C SER A 602 35.39 -39.81 29.57
N MET A 603 34.45 -40.20 30.46
CA MET A 603 34.23 -39.79 31.88
C MET A 603 35.07 -40.53 32.96
N PRO A 604 34.93 -40.15 34.26
CA PRO A 604 34.43 -41.13 35.24
C PRO A 604 33.42 -40.59 36.29
N THR A 605 32.97 -41.50 37.17
CA THR A 605 31.62 -41.74 37.68
C THR A 605 31.27 -41.28 39.11
N LEU A 606 29.98 -41.01 39.38
CA LEU A 606 29.38 -40.94 40.72
C LEU A 606 28.01 -41.65 40.75
N GLN A 607 28.04 -42.96 40.93
CA GLN A 607 26.97 -43.95 40.73
C GLN A 607 25.65 -43.77 41.53
N SER A 608 25.47 -42.75 42.37
CA SER A 608 24.22 -42.53 43.14
C SER A 608 23.43 -41.29 42.74
N MET A 609 23.91 -40.49 41.78
CA MET A 609 23.14 -39.46 41.06
C MET A 609 22.57 -39.98 39.73
N PHE A 610 22.96 -41.20 39.33
CA PHE A 610 22.81 -41.74 37.98
C PHE A 610 21.41 -42.28 37.64
N SER A 611 20.54 -42.58 38.60
CA SER A 611 19.16 -43.02 38.29
C SER A 611 18.22 -41.86 37.94
N ASP A 612 18.39 -40.69 38.57
CA ASP A 612 17.59 -39.49 38.27
C ASP A 612 18.16 -38.72 37.07
N LEU A 613 19.49 -38.60 36.98
CA LEU A 613 20.18 -37.99 35.85
C LEU A 613 20.02 -38.81 34.54
N SER A 614 19.94 -40.14 34.59
CA SER A 614 19.74 -40.96 33.36
C SER A 614 18.33 -40.85 32.77
N ARG A 615 17.32 -40.62 33.61
CA ARG A 615 15.94 -40.36 33.15
C ARG A 615 15.85 -38.97 32.50
N GLU A 616 16.52 -37.98 33.07
CA GLU A 616 16.56 -36.60 32.58
C GLU A 616 17.40 -36.45 31.31
N LEU A 617 18.56 -37.13 31.24
CA LEU A 617 19.40 -37.17 30.03
C LEU A 617 18.72 -37.95 28.88
N ASN A 618 17.94 -39.00 29.16
CA ASN A 618 17.14 -39.68 28.14
C ASN A 618 16.05 -38.78 27.56
N TYR A 619 15.38 -37.98 28.40
CA TYR A 619 14.43 -36.98 27.94
C TYR A 619 15.12 -35.85 27.15
N ILE A 620 16.26 -35.32 27.62
CA ILE A 620 16.97 -34.24 26.93
C ILE A 620 17.50 -34.69 25.55
N PHE A 621 18.17 -35.86 25.48
CA PHE A 621 18.93 -36.26 24.29
C PHE A 621 18.30 -37.36 23.44
N PHE A 622 17.30 -38.10 23.92
CA PHE A 622 16.72 -39.25 23.20
C PHE A 622 15.17 -39.28 23.22
N ASN A 623 14.53 -38.12 23.43
CA ASN A 623 13.08 -38.02 23.42
C ASN A 623 12.46 -38.55 22.12
N ARG A 624 11.29 -39.17 22.24
CA ARG A 624 10.46 -39.56 21.11
C ARG A 624 9.11 -38.85 21.18
N ALA A 625 8.72 -38.23 20.08
CA ALA A 625 7.44 -37.54 19.97
C ALA A 625 6.30 -38.54 20.21
N PRO A 626 5.18 -38.12 20.82
CA PRO A 626 4.05 -39.00 21.02
C PRO A 626 3.44 -39.43 19.67
N ALA A 627 2.85 -40.61 19.62
CA ALA A 627 2.08 -41.04 18.46
C ALA A 627 0.66 -40.46 18.57
N LEU A 628 0.12 -39.89 17.48
CA LEU A 628 -1.19 -39.27 17.45
C LEU A 628 -1.98 -39.72 16.21
N SER A 629 -3.14 -40.32 16.47
CA SER A 629 -4.20 -40.58 15.50
C SER A 629 -5.53 -40.06 16.04
N TRP A 630 -6.56 -39.96 15.22
CA TRP A 630 -7.86 -39.45 15.63
C TRP A 630 -8.99 -40.18 14.93
N GLN A 631 -10.16 -40.19 15.56
CA GLN A 631 -11.40 -40.71 15.00
C GLN A 631 -12.51 -39.68 15.17
N SER A 632 -13.13 -39.27 14.05
CA SER A 632 -14.32 -38.42 14.04
C SER A 632 -15.58 -39.26 13.95
N TYR A 633 -16.64 -38.85 14.64
CA TYR A 633 -17.94 -39.50 14.62
C TYR A 633 -18.95 -38.69 13.79
N ALA A 634 -20.07 -39.31 13.44
CA ALA A 634 -21.15 -38.62 12.74
C ALA A 634 -21.74 -37.48 13.63
N PRO A 635 -22.19 -36.36 13.03
CA PRO A 635 -22.84 -35.28 13.77
C PRO A 635 -24.09 -35.77 14.51
N PHE A 636 -24.34 -35.25 15.71
CA PHE A 636 -25.48 -35.64 16.53
C PHE A 636 -26.24 -34.44 17.11
N GLY A 637 -27.53 -34.66 17.43
CA GLY A 637 -28.42 -33.65 17.97
C GLY A 637 -28.84 -32.58 16.95
N PRO A 638 -29.79 -31.69 17.32
CA PRO A 638 -30.28 -30.62 16.44
C PRO A 638 -29.19 -29.59 16.09
N GLY A 639 -28.18 -29.40 16.94
CA GLY A 639 -27.02 -28.53 16.68
C GLY A 639 -25.90 -29.18 15.87
N LYS A 640 -26.06 -30.41 15.36
CA LYS A 640 -25.06 -31.17 14.57
C LYS A 640 -23.65 -31.15 15.18
N THR A 641 -23.56 -31.34 16.48
CA THR A 641 -22.29 -31.40 17.21
C THR A 641 -21.50 -32.64 16.78
N ILE A 642 -20.19 -32.53 16.61
CA ILE A 642 -19.30 -33.62 16.16
C ILE A 642 -18.33 -33.96 17.29
N ARG A 643 -18.31 -35.24 17.68
CA ARG A 643 -17.31 -35.78 18.60
C ARG A 643 -16.07 -36.18 17.80
N VAL A 644 -14.90 -35.86 18.34
CA VAL A 644 -13.61 -36.35 17.85
C VAL A 644 -12.82 -36.89 19.05
N ASP A 645 -12.36 -38.13 18.95
CA ASP A 645 -11.49 -38.72 19.97
C ASP A 645 -10.05 -38.73 19.46
N ALA A 646 -9.13 -38.14 20.23
CA ALA A 646 -7.70 -38.28 19.97
C ALA A 646 -7.18 -39.57 20.61
N ILE A 647 -6.52 -40.40 19.80
CA ILE A 647 -5.91 -41.65 20.24
C ILE A 647 -4.40 -41.40 20.24
N ALA A 648 -3.86 -41.13 21.44
CA ALA A 648 -2.46 -40.81 21.63
C ALA A 648 -1.72 -41.83 22.49
N ALA A 649 -0.47 -42.12 22.13
CA ALA A 649 0.43 -42.98 22.89
C ALA A 649 1.73 -42.25 23.21
N SER A 650 2.14 -42.27 24.48
CA SER A 650 3.43 -41.74 24.91
C SER A 650 4.56 -42.67 24.48
N ASN A 651 5.60 -42.10 23.88
CA ASN A 651 6.78 -42.84 23.42
C ASN A 651 8.03 -42.57 24.30
N ASN A 652 7.87 -41.85 25.42
CA ASN A 652 8.96 -41.45 26.32
C ASN A 652 8.69 -41.77 27.81
N GLY A 653 7.60 -42.48 28.12
CA GLY A 653 7.26 -42.91 29.49
C GLY A 653 6.58 -41.84 30.37
N TYR A 654 6.36 -40.62 29.86
CA TYR A 654 5.63 -39.56 30.55
C TYR A 654 4.16 -39.48 30.10
N ARG A 655 3.25 -39.03 30.98
CA ARG A 655 1.82 -38.88 30.63
C ARG A 655 1.65 -37.85 29.50
N VAL A 656 0.71 -38.10 28.60
CA VAL A 656 0.34 -37.15 27.55
C VAL A 656 -0.64 -36.09 28.08
N THR A 657 -0.48 -34.86 27.63
CA THR A 657 -1.44 -33.76 27.80
C THR A 657 -2.00 -33.38 26.43
N TYR A 658 -3.32 -33.18 26.37
CA TYR A 658 -4.03 -32.83 25.14
C TYR A 658 -4.18 -31.32 25.05
N GLY A 659 -4.19 -30.78 23.84
CA GLY A 659 -4.36 -29.36 23.59
C GLY A 659 -5.02 -29.12 22.25
N ILE A 660 -5.47 -27.88 22.08
CA ILE A 660 -5.95 -27.33 20.81
C ILE A 660 -4.95 -26.23 20.46
N SER A 661 -4.14 -26.45 19.42
CA SER A 661 -3.17 -25.43 18.98
C SER A 661 -3.78 -24.44 18.00
N GLN A 662 -4.92 -24.79 17.39
CA GLN A 662 -5.70 -23.90 16.53
C GLN A 662 -7.18 -24.29 16.63
N GLN A 663 -8.02 -23.34 17.02
CA GLN A 663 -9.48 -23.48 17.02
C GLN A 663 -10.01 -23.49 15.56
N PRO A 664 -11.19 -24.09 15.32
CA PRO A 664 -11.83 -24.04 14.01
C PRO A 664 -12.34 -22.63 13.67
N ARG A 665 -12.67 -22.40 12.40
CA ARG A 665 -13.08 -21.07 11.90
C ARG A 665 -14.58 -20.83 11.97
N TYR A 666 -15.40 -21.89 11.87
CA TYR A 666 -16.87 -21.82 11.73
C TYR A 666 -17.62 -22.50 12.88
N GLY A 667 -16.96 -22.63 14.03
CA GLY A 667 -17.51 -23.26 15.22
C GLY A 667 -16.57 -23.14 16.41
N THR A 668 -16.80 -23.97 17.42
CA THR A 668 -15.94 -24.04 18.61
C THR A 668 -15.61 -25.47 18.96
N VAL A 669 -14.39 -25.72 19.44
CA VAL A 669 -14.01 -27.02 20.00
C VAL A 669 -13.73 -26.89 21.49
N THR A 670 -14.38 -27.74 22.27
CA THR A 670 -14.07 -27.95 23.69
C THR A 670 -13.29 -29.25 23.86
N LEU A 671 -12.35 -29.27 24.82
CA LEU A 671 -11.51 -30.43 25.12
C LEU A 671 -11.76 -30.91 26.55
N ASP A 672 -12.05 -32.19 26.68
CA ASP A 672 -11.97 -32.90 27.96
C ASP A 672 -10.55 -33.50 28.14
N GLN A 673 -9.77 -32.86 29.02
CA GLN A 673 -8.41 -33.25 29.35
C GLN A 673 -8.29 -34.68 29.92
N ALA A 674 -9.33 -35.19 30.59
CA ALA A 674 -9.29 -36.51 31.22
C ALA A 674 -9.45 -37.65 30.20
N THR A 675 -10.14 -37.39 29.09
CA THR A 675 -10.51 -38.43 28.12
C THR A 675 -9.88 -38.23 26.72
N GLY A 676 -9.25 -37.08 26.45
CA GLY A 676 -8.74 -36.74 25.11
C GLY A 676 -9.85 -36.56 24.09
N ARG A 677 -11.08 -36.28 24.55
CA ARG A 677 -12.27 -36.07 23.73
C ARG A 677 -12.42 -34.59 23.39
N TYR A 678 -12.60 -34.34 22.10
CA TYR A 678 -12.88 -33.03 21.54
C TYR A 678 -14.34 -33.00 21.07
N LEU A 679 -15.04 -31.92 21.37
CA LEU A 679 -16.42 -31.71 20.95
C LEU A 679 -16.50 -30.44 20.11
N TYR A 680 -16.70 -30.63 18.80
CA TYR A 680 -16.92 -29.56 17.84
C TYR A 680 -18.39 -29.18 17.79
N THR A 681 -18.70 -27.91 18.04
CA THR A 681 -20.04 -27.34 17.89
C THR A 681 -20.00 -26.30 16.77
N PRO A 682 -20.71 -26.53 15.65
CA PRO A 682 -20.75 -25.55 14.56
C PRO A 682 -21.52 -24.30 14.96
N ASP A 683 -21.27 -23.19 14.26
CA ASP A 683 -22.14 -22.03 14.36
C ASP A 683 -23.58 -22.42 14.00
N SER A 684 -24.54 -21.91 14.78
CA SER A 684 -25.95 -22.24 14.60
C SER A 684 -26.51 -21.85 13.22
N THR A 685 -25.96 -20.79 12.59
CA THR A 685 -26.33 -20.35 11.23
C THR A 685 -25.90 -21.36 10.16
N LEU A 686 -24.88 -22.17 10.45
CA LEU A 686 -24.29 -23.15 9.54
C LEU A 686 -24.84 -24.57 9.72
N VAL A 687 -25.71 -24.79 10.71
CA VAL A 687 -26.34 -26.10 10.95
C VAL A 687 -27.20 -26.54 9.76
N THR A 688 -28.00 -25.64 9.19
CA THR A 688 -28.88 -25.96 8.05
C THR A 688 -28.13 -26.09 6.73
N PRO A 689 -27.36 -25.06 6.28
CA PRO A 689 -26.66 -25.14 5.01
C PRO A 689 -25.47 -26.11 5.04
N GLY A 690 -24.90 -26.38 6.23
CA GLY A 690 -23.70 -27.20 6.39
C GLY A 690 -22.42 -26.38 6.15
N ILE A 691 -21.26 -26.94 6.51
CA ILE A 691 -19.95 -26.32 6.25
C ILE A 691 -18.84 -27.38 6.42
N GLN A 692 -17.70 -27.20 5.75
CA GLN A 692 -16.48 -27.91 6.08
C GLN A 692 -15.57 -27.01 6.94
N ASP A 693 -15.02 -27.57 8.01
CA ASP A 693 -14.21 -26.84 8.97
C ASP A 693 -13.02 -27.71 9.41
N SER A 694 -12.03 -27.11 10.08
CA SER A 694 -10.89 -27.86 10.60
C SER A 694 -10.26 -27.21 11.82
N PHE A 695 -9.71 -28.02 12.71
CA PHE A 695 -8.98 -27.55 13.90
C PHE A 695 -7.72 -28.39 14.11
N THR A 696 -6.74 -27.83 14.81
CA THR A 696 -5.48 -28.55 15.07
C THR A 696 -5.44 -29.03 16.52
N ILE A 697 -5.41 -30.35 16.68
CA ILE A 697 -5.17 -30.99 17.96
C ILE A 697 -3.67 -31.16 18.18
N THR A 698 -3.21 -30.91 19.40
CA THR A 698 -1.81 -31.11 19.81
C THR A 698 -1.75 -32.03 21.00
N VAL A 699 -0.81 -32.96 20.98
CA VAL A 699 -0.50 -33.82 22.13
C VAL A 699 0.93 -33.60 22.55
N ASN A 700 1.13 -33.40 23.85
CA ASN A 700 2.41 -33.11 24.47
C ASN A 700 2.77 -34.23 25.47
N ASN A 701 3.99 -34.76 25.40
CA ASN A 701 4.50 -35.75 26.37
C ASN A 701 5.71 -35.24 27.18
N GLY A 702 5.95 -33.93 27.21
CA GLY A 702 7.03 -33.26 27.97
C GLY A 702 6.55 -32.45 29.18
N THR A 703 5.26 -32.13 29.29
CA THR A 703 4.71 -31.27 30.37
C THR A 703 4.93 -31.88 31.77
N ALA A 704 4.92 -33.20 31.87
CA ALA A 704 5.19 -33.95 33.09
C ALA A 704 6.68 -34.17 33.38
N ALA A 705 7.55 -33.86 32.42
CA ALA A 705 9.00 -34.00 32.50
C ALA A 705 9.71 -32.67 32.85
N ALA A 706 9.02 -31.52 32.73
CA ALA A 706 9.59 -30.19 32.98
C ALA A 706 9.89 -29.92 34.47
N LEU A 707 11.14 -29.57 34.77
CA LEU A 707 11.56 -29.15 36.12
C LEU A 707 11.15 -27.70 36.43
N PRO A 708 10.84 -27.33 37.70
CA PRO A 708 10.54 -25.95 38.07
C PRO A 708 11.80 -25.07 38.16
N GLY A 709 11.68 -23.77 37.86
CA GLY A 709 12.73 -22.78 38.10
C GLY A 709 13.94 -22.89 37.16
N ALA A 710 15.14 -22.53 37.65
CA ALA A 710 16.36 -22.44 36.83
C ALA A 710 16.81 -23.77 36.19
N LEU A 711 16.48 -24.90 36.81
CA LEU A 711 16.79 -26.24 36.29
C LEU A 711 15.91 -26.60 35.08
N GLY A 712 14.64 -26.18 35.08
CA GLY A 712 13.75 -26.33 33.92
C GLY A 712 14.20 -25.53 32.70
N MET A 713 14.78 -24.35 32.91
CA MET A 713 15.34 -23.53 31.82
C MET A 713 16.56 -24.18 31.17
N LEU A 714 17.45 -24.77 31.98
CA LEU A 714 18.61 -25.50 31.49
C LEU A 714 18.21 -26.78 30.74
N GLN A 715 17.25 -27.53 31.28
CA GLN A 715 16.65 -28.71 30.64
C GLN A 715 16.04 -28.37 29.27
N ASN A 716 15.25 -27.29 29.19
CA ASN A 716 14.65 -26.82 27.94
C ASN A 716 15.70 -26.36 26.92
N ALA A 717 16.75 -25.67 27.36
CA ALA A 717 17.84 -25.23 26.49
C ALA A 717 18.59 -26.43 25.87
N LEU A 718 18.96 -27.41 26.69
CA LEU A 718 19.65 -28.61 26.23
C LEU A 718 18.76 -29.50 25.34
N HIS A 719 17.48 -29.65 25.68
CA HIS A 719 16.52 -30.41 24.89
C HIS A 719 16.27 -29.76 23.52
N THR A 720 16.15 -28.42 23.47
CA THR A 720 16.04 -27.66 22.22
C THR A 720 17.26 -27.84 21.32
N ILE A 721 18.47 -27.87 21.90
CA ILE A 721 19.71 -28.14 21.17
C ILE A 721 19.71 -29.58 20.62
N ALA A 722 19.28 -30.57 21.41
CA ALA A 722 19.21 -31.97 20.97
C ALA A 722 18.20 -32.20 19.83
N VAL A 723 17.06 -31.49 19.84
CA VAL A 723 16.07 -31.50 18.73
C VAL A 723 16.67 -30.88 17.46
N LYS A 724 17.36 -29.73 17.58
CA LYS A 724 18.02 -29.07 16.43
C LYS A 724 19.17 -29.88 15.83
N LEU A 725 19.84 -30.69 16.63
CA LEU A 725 20.92 -31.58 16.19
C LEU A 725 20.40 -32.93 15.66
N GLY A 726 19.09 -33.18 15.67
CA GLY A 726 18.47 -34.42 15.19
C GLY A 726 18.67 -35.62 16.12
N ILE A 727 19.08 -35.40 17.37
CA ILE A 727 19.38 -36.44 18.36
C ILE A 727 18.12 -36.80 19.17
N ALA A 728 17.23 -35.83 19.39
CA ALA A 728 15.93 -36.00 20.05
C ALA A 728 14.77 -35.53 19.15
N GLN A 729 13.55 -36.05 19.39
CA GLN A 729 12.32 -35.56 18.75
C GLN A 729 11.59 -34.52 19.61
N PRO A 730 10.76 -33.64 19.01
CA PRO A 730 9.95 -32.67 19.75
C PRO A 730 8.99 -33.31 20.75
N ASP A 731 8.72 -32.63 21.86
CA ASP A 731 7.73 -33.03 22.89
C ASP A 731 6.28 -32.99 22.42
N THR A 732 6.03 -32.39 21.26
CA THR A 732 4.69 -32.15 20.73
C THR A 732 4.53 -32.77 19.35
N VAL A 733 3.33 -33.31 19.13
CA VAL A 733 2.85 -33.65 17.79
C VAL A 733 1.51 -32.96 17.56
N SER A 734 1.36 -32.33 16.40
CA SER A 734 0.13 -31.65 16.00
C SER A 734 -0.47 -32.31 14.75
N ARG A 735 -1.80 -32.39 14.69
CA ARG A 735 -2.55 -32.91 13.53
C ARG A 735 -3.78 -32.07 13.27
N VAL A 736 -4.01 -31.77 11.99
CA VAL A 736 -5.23 -31.12 11.52
C VAL A 736 -6.34 -32.17 11.47
N VAL A 737 -7.47 -31.85 12.09
CA VAL A 737 -8.71 -32.63 12.04
C VAL A 737 -9.71 -31.85 11.19
N SER A 738 -10.12 -32.44 10.08
CA SER A 738 -11.21 -31.90 9.25
C SER A 738 -12.54 -32.47 9.71
N VAL A 739 -13.54 -31.60 9.85
CA VAL A 739 -14.92 -31.95 10.18
C VAL A 739 -15.85 -31.43 9.10
N THR A 740 -16.96 -32.13 8.88
CA THR A 740 -17.95 -31.74 7.87
C THR A 740 -19.33 -31.80 8.49
N VAL A 741 -19.99 -30.65 8.53
CA VAL A 741 -21.38 -30.52 8.92
C VAL A 741 -22.21 -30.70 7.65
N PRO A 742 -22.95 -31.81 7.50
CA PRO A 742 -23.78 -32.03 6.33
C PRO A 742 -24.93 -31.02 6.33
N GLY A 743 -25.33 -30.51 5.17
CA GLY A 743 -26.44 -29.58 5.05
C GLY A 743 -26.94 -29.48 3.62
N THR A 744 -27.76 -28.46 3.34
CA THR A 744 -28.33 -28.24 2.00
C THR A 744 -27.29 -27.77 0.98
N GLY A 745 -26.16 -27.22 1.43
CA GLY A 745 -25.16 -26.59 0.57
C GLY A 745 -25.64 -25.27 -0.07
N TYR A 746 -26.70 -24.67 0.48
CA TYR A 746 -27.31 -23.45 -0.04
C TYR A 746 -27.19 -22.32 0.99
N TYR A 747 -26.46 -21.28 0.64
CA TYR A 747 -26.12 -20.14 1.49
C TYR A 747 -26.71 -18.86 0.92
N GLY A 748 -27.21 -17.96 1.78
CA GLY A 748 -27.77 -16.67 1.38
C GLY A 748 -29.23 -16.70 0.91
N ASN A 749 -29.68 -15.61 0.29
CA ASN A 749 -31.08 -15.40 -0.08
C ASN A 749 -31.23 -14.66 -1.42
N ARG A 750 -31.74 -15.34 -2.45
CA ARG A 750 -31.96 -14.76 -3.78
C ARG A 750 -33.04 -13.67 -3.83
N ALA A 751 -33.91 -13.56 -2.81
CA ALA A 751 -34.85 -12.45 -2.70
C ALA A 751 -34.14 -11.09 -2.55
N ALA A 752 -32.87 -11.08 -2.12
CA ALA A 752 -32.04 -9.86 -2.11
C ALA A 752 -31.84 -9.24 -3.51
N SER A 753 -32.18 -9.95 -4.59
CA SER A 753 -32.25 -9.39 -5.95
C SER A 753 -33.21 -8.20 -6.11
N GLN A 754 -34.10 -7.96 -5.14
CA GLN A 754 -34.93 -6.75 -5.12
C GLN A 754 -34.12 -5.46 -5.02
N TRP A 755 -32.96 -5.49 -4.34
CA TRP A 755 -32.05 -4.36 -4.15
C TRP A 755 -31.11 -4.14 -5.32
N TRP A 756 -31.29 -4.84 -6.44
CA TRP A 756 -30.44 -4.63 -7.59
C TRP A 756 -30.70 -3.26 -8.23
N VAL A 757 -29.64 -2.49 -8.43
CA VAL A 757 -29.68 -1.23 -9.17
C VAL A 757 -28.58 -1.20 -10.24
N LYS A 758 -28.96 -0.68 -11.42
CA LYS A 758 -28.05 -0.48 -12.55
C LYS A 758 -27.20 0.76 -12.30
N GLN A 759 -25.88 0.64 -12.47
CA GLN A 759 -25.01 1.81 -12.44
C GLN A 759 -25.15 2.67 -13.70
N SER A 760 -25.12 3.98 -13.52
CA SER A 760 -25.09 4.98 -14.59
C SER A 760 -23.67 5.42 -14.96
N TYR A 761 -22.73 5.34 -14.01
CA TYR A 761 -21.35 5.81 -14.16
C TYR A 761 -20.32 4.69 -13.94
N ASN A 762 -19.02 5.00 -13.93
CA ASN A 762 -17.96 4.03 -13.58
C ASN A 762 -17.77 3.90 -12.05
N ASN A 763 -18.85 3.54 -11.36
CA ASN A 763 -18.97 3.56 -9.90
C ASN A 763 -19.52 2.23 -9.34
N CYS A 764 -19.15 1.10 -9.96
CA CYS A 764 -19.61 -0.24 -9.56
C CYS A 764 -19.48 -0.49 -8.04
N THR A 765 -18.38 -0.05 -7.44
CA THR A 765 -18.15 -0.17 -5.99
C THR A 765 -19.17 0.62 -5.16
N LEU A 766 -19.55 1.83 -5.58
CA LEU A 766 -20.58 2.61 -4.90
C LEU A 766 -21.94 1.95 -5.03
N MET A 767 -22.25 1.40 -6.21
CA MET A 767 -23.51 0.70 -6.40
C MET A 767 -23.57 -0.62 -5.64
N ALA A 768 -22.51 -1.42 -5.65
CA ALA A 768 -22.40 -2.62 -4.82
C ALA A 768 -22.53 -2.28 -3.33
N THR A 769 -22.00 -1.14 -2.89
CA THR A 769 -22.19 -0.62 -1.53
C THR A 769 -23.65 -0.32 -1.24
N ALA A 770 -24.34 0.44 -2.10
CA ALA A 770 -25.75 0.75 -1.93
C ALA A 770 -26.62 -0.52 -1.86
N MET A 771 -26.37 -1.49 -2.76
CA MET A 771 -27.07 -2.78 -2.78
C MET A 771 -26.82 -3.60 -1.50
N ALA A 772 -25.59 -3.62 -0.99
CA ALA A 772 -25.24 -4.32 0.24
C ALA A 772 -25.87 -3.65 1.49
N VAL A 773 -25.88 -2.31 1.54
CA VAL A 773 -26.58 -1.55 2.58
C VAL A 773 -28.07 -1.86 2.53
N GLY A 774 -28.70 -1.80 1.35
CA GLY A 774 -30.12 -2.14 1.17
C GLY A 774 -30.46 -3.57 1.62
N GLN A 775 -29.62 -4.54 1.29
CA GLN A 775 -29.79 -5.94 1.71
C GLN A 775 -29.82 -6.10 3.23
N VAL A 776 -29.01 -5.34 3.97
CA VAL A 776 -28.86 -5.48 5.41
C VAL A 776 -29.81 -4.58 6.20
N SER A 777 -29.96 -3.32 5.80
CA SER A 777 -30.70 -2.30 6.55
C SER A 777 -32.14 -2.13 6.08
N GLY A 778 -32.48 -2.57 4.85
CA GLY A 778 -33.75 -2.27 4.20
C GLY A 778 -33.87 -0.85 3.65
N PHE A 779 -32.79 -0.06 3.70
CA PHE A 779 -32.68 1.27 3.12
C PHE A 779 -31.56 1.27 2.06
N GLU A 780 -31.88 1.66 0.84
CA GLU A 780 -30.91 1.74 -0.26
C GLU A 780 -30.62 3.20 -0.60
N PRO A 781 -29.37 3.69 -0.39
CA PRO A 781 -28.95 4.99 -0.88
C PRO A 781 -29.01 5.04 -2.42
N ASP A 782 -29.53 6.13 -2.98
CA ASP A 782 -29.56 6.30 -4.44
C ASP A 782 -28.17 6.67 -5.01
N GLU A 783 -27.98 6.43 -6.31
CA GLU A 783 -26.71 6.69 -6.99
C GLU A 783 -26.25 8.16 -6.88
N PRO A 784 -27.11 9.19 -7.04
CA PRO A 784 -26.71 10.59 -6.83
C PRO A 784 -26.20 10.89 -5.42
N THR A 785 -26.84 10.34 -4.39
CA THR A 785 -26.39 10.52 -3.00
C THR A 785 -25.03 9.87 -2.80
N MET A 786 -24.85 8.64 -3.29
CA MET A 786 -23.58 7.92 -3.20
C MET A 786 -22.44 8.66 -3.91
N VAL A 787 -22.69 9.18 -5.12
CA VAL A 787 -21.71 9.98 -5.88
C VAL A 787 -21.37 11.27 -5.14
N THR A 788 -22.36 12.01 -4.65
CA THR A 788 -22.15 13.27 -3.92
C THR A 788 -21.33 13.03 -2.67
N LEU A 789 -21.68 12.02 -1.89
CA LEU A 789 -20.96 11.63 -0.70
C LEU A 789 -19.49 11.32 -1.04
N ALA A 790 -19.24 10.42 -1.99
CA ALA A 790 -17.88 10.05 -2.38
C ALA A 790 -17.05 11.23 -2.96
N LYS A 791 -17.68 12.21 -3.62
CA LYS A 791 -17.02 13.44 -4.10
C LYS A 791 -16.71 14.44 -2.97
N THR A 792 -17.36 14.30 -1.82
CA THR A 792 -17.22 15.20 -0.67
C THR A 792 -16.57 14.55 0.55
N THR A 793 -16.23 13.26 0.48
CA THR A 793 -15.51 12.52 1.54
C THR A 793 -14.03 12.35 1.15
N ALA A 794 -13.14 12.50 2.12
CA ALA A 794 -11.70 12.27 1.93
C ALA A 794 -11.39 10.78 1.82
N SER A 795 -10.48 10.41 0.92
CA SER A 795 -10.07 9.02 0.71
C SER A 795 -9.10 8.56 1.79
N VAL A 796 -9.36 7.38 2.36
CA VAL A 796 -8.45 6.70 3.28
C VAL A 796 -7.41 5.85 2.54
N VAL A 797 -7.64 5.58 1.25
CA VAL A 797 -6.71 4.88 0.35
C VAL A 797 -5.74 5.85 -0.32
N TYR A 798 -6.22 7.04 -0.68
CA TYR A 798 -5.47 8.11 -1.31
C TYR A 798 -5.50 9.38 -0.43
N PRO A 799 -4.70 9.42 0.66
CA PRO A 799 -4.74 10.52 1.63
C PRO A 799 -4.54 11.88 0.98
N GLY A 800 -5.35 12.87 1.33
CA GLY A 800 -5.30 14.21 0.75
C GLY A 800 -6.07 14.39 -0.58
N ARG A 801 -6.83 13.37 -1.00
CA ARG A 801 -7.71 13.38 -2.19
C ARG A 801 -9.13 12.96 -1.80
N ARG A 802 -10.13 13.33 -2.61
CA ARG A 802 -11.50 12.79 -2.50
C ARG A 802 -11.59 11.32 -2.93
N MET A 803 -12.52 10.56 -2.35
CA MET A 803 -12.77 9.15 -2.71
C MET A 803 -13.16 8.99 -4.18
N TYR A 804 -13.95 9.95 -4.70
CA TYR A 804 -14.34 10.02 -6.10
C TYR A 804 -14.02 11.42 -6.63
N LEU A 805 -13.34 11.50 -7.78
CA LEU A 805 -12.98 12.81 -8.35
C LEU A 805 -14.13 13.38 -9.15
N ASP A 806 -14.72 12.55 -10.00
CA ASP A 806 -15.86 12.92 -10.83
C ASP A 806 -16.52 11.66 -11.40
N GLU A 807 -17.83 11.71 -11.60
CA GLU A 807 -18.63 10.65 -12.18
C GLU A 807 -18.30 10.32 -13.64
N ASP A 808 -17.72 11.29 -14.33
CA ASP A 808 -17.40 11.25 -15.74
C ASP A 808 -15.89 11.08 -16.03
N ILE A 809 -15.13 10.71 -14.99
CA ILE A 809 -13.74 10.30 -15.10
C ILE A 809 -13.66 8.78 -14.89
N ALA A 810 -12.81 8.09 -15.66
CA ALA A 810 -12.63 6.64 -15.60
C ALA A 810 -11.84 6.16 -14.36
N ASN A 811 -12.08 6.74 -13.18
CA ASN A 811 -11.45 6.42 -11.91
C ASN A 811 -12.53 6.14 -10.85
N GLY A 812 -12.81 4.86 -10.59
CA GLY A 812 -13.78 4.43 -9.57
C GLY A 812 -13.32 4.65 -8.14
N VAL A 813 -14.20 4.32 -7.18
CA VAL A 813 -13.93 4.38 -5.74
C VAL A 813 -13.24 3.09 -5.29
N ALA A 814 -12.24 3.21 -4.41
CA ALA A 814 -11.58 2.03 -3.83
C ALA A 814 -12.49 1.31 -2.83
N VAL A 815 -12.42 -0.02 -2.76
CA VAL A 815 -13.28 -0.82 -1.85
C VAL A 815 -13.07 -0.42 -0.38
N LYS A 816 -11.82 -0.14 0.03
CA LYS A 816 -11.54 0.34 1.39
C LYS A 816 -12.15 1.72 1.68
N ASP A 817 -12.29 2.60 0.68
CA ASP A 817 -13.02 3.86 0.83
C ASP A 817 -14.53 3.63 0.97
N ALA A 818 -15.08 2.68 0.22
CA ALA A 818 -16.48 2.29 0.35
C ALA A 818 -16.81 1.66 1.72
N VAL A 819 -15.90 0.84 2.26
CA VAL A 819 -15.99 0.32 3.63
C VAL A 819 -15.94 1.45 4.65
N GLN A 820 -15.06 2.45 4.44
CA GLN A 820 -15.04 3.63 5.29
C GLN A 820 -16.39 4.36 5.26
N LEU A 821 -16.96 4.59 4.08
CA LEU A 821 -18.29 5.19 3.95
C LEU A 821 -19.34 4.41 4.76
N MET A 822 -19.37 3.08 4.65
CA MET A 822 -20.32 2.28 5.43
C MET A 822 -20.13 2.43 6.94
N ASN A 823 -18.89 2.49 7.41
CA ASN A 823 -18.57 2.58 8.84
C ASN A 823 -18.76 3.99 9.44
N THR A 824 -18.70 5.05 8.62
CA THR A 824 -18.82 6.44 9.08
C THR A 824 -20.16 7.09 8.82
N ASN A 825 -21.09 6.42 8.13
CA ASN A 825 -22.44 6.92 7.91
C ASN A 825 -23.42 6.23 8.86
N PRO A 826 -23.63 6.78 10.09
CA PRO A 826 -24.43 6.12 11.12
C PRO A 826 -25.88 5.88 10.70
N ASP A 827 -26.41 6.71 9.79
CA ASP A 827 -27.78 6.61 9.27
C ASP A 827 -28.04 5.33 8.47
N TRP A 828 -26.99 4.65 7.99
CA TRP A 828 -27.13 3.40 7.25
C TRP A 828 -27.28 2.17 8.16
N GLY A 829 -26.92 2.28 9.45
CA GLY A 829 -27.10 1.21 10.43
C GLY A 829 -26.27 -0.05 10.14
N VAL A 830 -25.19 0.05 9.37
CA VAL A 830 -24.33 -1.06 8.99
C VAL A 830 -22.89 -0.86 9.47
N THR A 831 -22.15 -1.96 9.49
CA THR A 831 -20.69 -2.02 9.59
C THR A 831 -20.15 -2.92 8.49
N ALA A 832 -18.97 -2.61 8.00
CA ALA A 832 -18.32 -3.37 6.94
C ALA A 832 -16.85 -3.63 7.26
N THR A 833 -16.38 -4.80 6.82
CA THR A 833 -14.97 -5.20 6.90
C THR A 833 -14.56 -5.81 5.57
N THR A 834 -13.31 -5.59 5.16
CA THR A 834 -12.77 -6.22 3.96
C THR A 834 -11.54 -7.05 4.30
N GLN A 835 -11.40 -8.19 3.63
CA GLN A 835 -10.26 -9.09 3.78
C GLN A 835 -9.74 -9.51 2.40
N ARG A 836 -8.42 -9.49 2.22
CA ARG A 836 -7.74 -10.16 1.10
C ARG A 836 -6.97 -11.36 1.63
N TYR A 837 -6.85 -12.40 0.80
CA TYR A 837 -6.18 -13.65 1.18
C TYR A 837 -4.75 -13.75 0.60
N GLY A 838 -4.31 -12.73 -0.15
CA GLY A 838 -2.91 -12.53 -0.52
C GLY A 838 -2.12 -11.86 0.61
N THR A 839 -0.79 -11.82 0.47
CA THR A 839 0.10 -11.11 1.40
C THR A 839 0.55 -9.79 0.80
N TYR A 840 0.54 -8.75 1.63
CA TYR A 840 0.81 -7.37 1.23
C TYR A 840 1.79 -6.76 2.23
N ASP A 841 2.63 -5.84 1.77
CA ASP A 841 3.49 -5.06 2.65
C ASP A 841 2.73 -3.90 3.32
N GLU A 842 3.40 -3.17 4.22
CA GLU A 842 2.82 -2.01 4.91
C GLU A 842 2.36 -0.88 3.96
N ASN A 843 2.85 -0.89 2.70
CA ASN A 843 2.48 0.09 1.68
C ASN A 843 1.33 -0.43 0.80
N GLY A 844 0.75 -1.61 1.10
CA GLY A 844 -0.30 -2.23 0.29
C GLY A 844 0.19 -2.83 -1.03
N THR A 845 1.50 -3.01 -1.20
CA THR A 845 2.08 -3.68 -2.37
C THR A 845 2.02 -5.19 -2.18
N ARG A 846 1.49 -5.89 -3.18
CA ARG A 846 1.37 -7.35 -3.14
C ARG A 846 2.74 -8.03 -3.08
N ILE A 847 3.00 -8.78 -2.00
CA ILE A 847 4.23 -9.57 -1.80
C ILE A 847 4.05 -10.93 -2.47
N THR A 848 3.00 -11.66 -2.11
CA THR A 848 2.63 -12.95 -2.73
C THR A 848 1.12 -13.06 -2.88
N GLY A 849 0.69 -13.73 -3.95
CA GLY A 849 -0.71 -13.93 -4.28
C GLY A 849 -1.42 -15.01 -3.48
N ALA A 850 -2.76 -14.94 -3.47
CA ALA A 850 -3.58 -15.97 -2.86
C ALA A 850 -3.43 -17.33 -3.60
N THR A 851 -3.35 -18.40 -2.81
CA THR A 851 -3.16 -19.78 -3.27
C THR A 851 -4.49 -20.52 -3.49
N ALA A 852 -4.43 -21.75 -3.99
CA ALA A 852 -5.63 -22.60 -4.11
C ALA A 852 -6.20 -23.02 -2.74
N ALA A 853 -5.37 -23.09 -1.68
CA ALA A 853 -5.84 -23.33 -0.33
C ALA A 853 -6.62 -22.12 0.20
N ASP A 854 -6.15 -20.91 -0.11
CA ASP A 854 -6.81 -19.66 0.26
C ASP A 854 -8.18 -19.52 -0.42
N ALA A 855 -8.34 -20.05 -1.64
CA ALA A 855 -9.62 -20.09 -2.34
C ALA A 855 -10.70 -20.83 -1.54
N GLN A 856 -10.33 -21.93 -0.88
CA GLN A 856 -11.27 -22.73 -0.07
C GLN A 856 -11.67 -21.99 1.20
N ILE A 857 -10.72 -21.31 1.84
CA ILE A 857 -10.97 -20.50 3.03
C ILE A 857 -11.86 -19.30 2.68
N ALA A 858 -11.54 -18.59 1.58
CA ALA A 858 -12.31 -17.45 1.11
C ALA A 858 -13.75 -17.83 0.75
N LEU A 859 -13.94 -18.96 0.04
CA LEU A 859 -15.27 -19.47 -0.27
C LEU A 859 -16.05 -19.84 1.01
N GLY A 860 -15.41 -20.50 1.97
CA GLY A 860 -16.04 -20.82 3.25
C GLY A 860 -16.44 -19.58 4.06
N ASP A 861 -15.63 -18.51 4.00
CA ASP A 861 -15.94 -17.24 4.65
C ASP A 861 -17.11 -16.51 4.00
N LEU A 862 -17.16 -16.53 2.67
CA LEU A 862 -18.29 -16.03 1.88
C LEU A 862 -19.57 -16.79 2.22
N GLU A 863 -19.52 -18.13 2.24
CA GLU A 863 -20.64 -19.00 2.59
C GLU A 863 -21.14 -18.76 4.02
N ALA A 864 -20.21 -18.61 4.97
CA ALA A 864 -20.53 -18.32 6.37
C ALA A 864 -21.16 -16.93 6.55
N ALA A 865 -20.63 -15.91 5.88
CA ALA A 865 -21.20 -14.57 5.91
C ALA A 865 -22.63 -14.55 5.35
N LEU A 866 -22.86 -15.23 4.22
CA LEU A 866 -24.19 -15.36 3.61
C LEU A 866 -25.16 -16.15 4.50
N ALA A 867 -24.70 -17.21 5.18
CA ALA A 867 -25.52 -17.97 6.12
C ALA A 867 -25.93 -17.14 7.34
N ALA A 868 -25.05 -16.24 7.81
CA ALA A 868 -25.34 -15.32 8.90
C ALA A 868 -26.31 -14.19 8.51
N GLY A 869 -26.67 -14.06 7.23
CA GLY A 869 -27.55 -13.01 6.72
C GLY A 869 -26.84 -11.70 6.41
N ASN A 870 -25.50 -11.69 6.41
CA ASN A 870 -24.72 -10.53 6.00
C ASN A 870 -24.78 -10.35 4.47
N ALA A 871 -24.54 -9.13 3.99
CA ALA A 871 -24.28 -8.89 2.58
C ALA A 871 -22.79 -9.04 2.27
N THR A 872 -22.46 -9.53 1.08
CA THR A 872 -21.08 -9.80 0.69
C THR A 872 -20.77 -9.17 -0.66
N MET A 873 -19.80 -8.28 -0.69
CA MET A 873 -19.27 -7.69 -1.93
C MET A 873 -17.94 -8.35 -2.29
N VAL A 874 -17.72 -8.53 -3.58
CA VAL A 874 -16.53 -9.19 -4.13
C VAL A 874 -16.03 -8.46 -5.36
N THR A 875 -14.70 -8.32 -5.46
CA THR A 875 -14.05 -7.82 -6.68
C THR A 875 -13.71 -8.97 -7.62
N VAL A 876 -14.35 -8.98 -8.78
CA VAL A 876 -14.21 -10.02 -9.80
C VAL A 876 -13.72 -9.43 -11.11
N ASP A 877 -13.01 -10.21 -11.90
CA ASP A 877 -12.81 -9.91 -13.30
C ASP A 877 -14.11 -10.18 -14.08
N ALA A 878 -14.74 -9.09 -14.53
CA ALA A 878 -16.02 -9.08 -15.22
C ALA A 878 -16.04 -9.95 -16.49
N LYS A 879 -14.89 -10.18 -17.13
CA LYS A 879 -14.82 -11.01 -18.33
C LYS A 879 -15.19 -12.47 -18.04
N TYR A 880 -14.70 -13.02 -16.94
CA TYR A 880 -14.94 -14.41 -16.57
C TYR A 880 -16.36 -14.62 -16.03
N THR A 881 -16.96 -13.61 -15.42
CA THR A 881 -18.34 -13.69 -14.92
C THR A 881 -19.35 -13.42 -16.05
N TRP A 882 -19.26 -12.30 -16.76
CA TRP A 882 -20.19 -11.94 -17.83
C TRP A 882 -20.08 -12.89 -19.02
N GLY A 883 -18.89 -13.41 -19.33
CA GLY A 883 -18.66 -14.37 -20.41
C GLY A 883 -19.41 -15.70 -20.25
N THR A 884 -19.98 -15.97 -19.08
CA THR A 884 -20.85 -17.15 -18.84
C THR A 884 -22.30 -16.93 -19.30
N GLN A 885 -22.67 -15.68 -19.62
CA GLN A 885 -24.05 -15.32 -19.95
C GLN A 885 -24.28 -15.35 -21.47
N ALA A 886 -25.42 -15.91 -21.89
CA ALA A 886 -25.78 -15.97 -23.32
C ALA A 886 -25.98 -14.59 -23.96
N ALA A 887 -26.30 -13.57 -23.16
CA ALA A 887 -26.47 -12.19 -23.60
C ALA A 887 -25.14 -11.42 -23.74
N TYR A 888 -24.00 -12.02 -23.38
CA TYR A 888 -22.70 -11.38 -23.49
C TYR A 888 -22.21 -11.32 -24.94
N GLN A 889 -21.81 -10.12 -25.37
CA GLN A 889 -21.14 -9.89 -26.65
C GLN A 889 -19.68 -9.51 -26.38
N SER A 890 -18.74 -10.35 -26.81
CA SER A 890 -17.31 -10.07 -26.64
C SER A 890 -16.88 -8.89 -27.52
N PRO A 891 -16.08 -7.94 -27.01
CA PRO A 891 -15.33 -7.01 -27.85
C PRO A 891 -14.37 -7.80 -28.78
N ALA A 892 -14.30 -7.43 -30.05
CA ALA A 892 -13.65 -8.21 -31.11
C ALA A 892 -12.11 -8.12 -31.17
N THR A 893 -11.40 -8.04 -30.03
CA THR A 893 -9.92 -8.04 -30.04
C THR A 893 -9.28 -8.89 -28.93
N PRO A 894 -8.15 -9.60 -29.19
CA PRO A 894 -7.66 -10.67 -28.30
C PRO A 894 -6.76 -10.22 -27.14
N ASN A 895 -6.41 -8.93 -27.03
CA ASN A 895 -5.43 -8.41 -26.05
C ASN A 895 -6.02 -7.37 -25.07
N TYR A 896 -7.31 -7.46 -24.76
CA TYR A 896 -7.97 -6.50 -23.87
C TYR A 896 -7.87 -6.84 -22.38
N ASN A 897 -7.56 -5.79 -21.60
CA ASN A 897 -7.33 -5.69 -20.16
C ASN A 897 -8.51 -6.22 -19.30
N PRO A 898 -8.28 -6.94 -18.18
CA PRO A 898 -9.34 -7.37 -17.26
C PRO A 898 -10.10 -6.16 -16.68
N LEU A 899 -11.41 -6.08 -16.93
CA LEU A 899 -12.27 -5.10 -16.26
C LEU A 899 -12.52 -5.62 -14.84
N THR A 900 -11.73 -5.15 -13.87
CA THR A 900 -11.99 -5.37 -12.44
C THR A 900 -13.30 -4.69 -12.07
N HIS A 901 -14.21 -5.43 -11.45
CA HIS A 901 -15.57 -5.01 -11.18
C HIS A 901 -16.04 -5.48 -9.81
N GLU A 902 -16.82 -4.65 -9.12
CA GLU A 902 -17.37 -4.97 -7.80
C GLU A 902 -18.84 -5.39 -7.93
N ALA A 903 -19.20 -6.52 -7.31
CA ALA A 903 -20.57 -7.03 -7.32
C ALA A 903 -20.98 -7.60 -5.95
N VAL A 904 -22.28 -7.73 -5.71
CA VAL A 904 -22.83 -8.32 -4.48
C VAL A 904 -23.19 -9.77 -4.73
N VAL A 905 -22.59 -10.70 -3.99
CA VAL A 905 -23.04 -12.10 -3.95
C VAL A 905 -24.27 -12.18 -3.05
N ILE A 906 -25.36 -12.75 -3.57
CA ILE A 906 -26.62 -12.88 -2.83
C ILE A 906 -26.91 -14.33 -2.41
N ALA A 907 -26.33 -15.32 -3.10
CA ALA A 907 -26.42 -16.73 -2.71
C ALA A 907 -25.32 -17.60 -3.33
N VAL A 908 -24.99 -18.70 -2.65
CA VAL A 908 -24.13 -19.79 -3.15
C VAL A 908 -24.89 -21.11 -3.05
N ASP A 909 -25.00 -21.85 -4.16
CA ASP A 909 -25.63 -23.16 -4.25
C ASP A 909 -24.55 -24.18 -4.68
N THR A 910 -23.89 -24.78 -3.68
CA THR A 910 -22.82 -25.75 -3.90
C THR A 910 -23.34 -27.06 -4.50
N ALA A 911 -24.61 -27.40 -4.28
CA ALA A 911 -25.24 -28.59 -4.85
C ALA A 911 -25.46 -28.45 -6.36
N LYS A 912 -25.81 -27.25 -6.84
CA LYS A 912 -25.89 -26.94 -8.28
C LYS A 912 -24.58 -26.43 -8.88
N GLY A 913 -23.59 -26.10 -8.05
CA GLY A 913 -22.32 -25.54 -8.49
C GLY A 913 -22.42 -24.09 -8.97
N MET A 914 -23.34 -23.28 -8.40
CA MET A 914 -23.66 -21.93 -8.86
C MET A 914 -23.52 -20.87 -7.76
N VAL A 915 -23.11 -19.67 -8.15
CA VAL A 915 -23.12 -18.44 -7.34
C VAL A 915 -24.05 -17.43 -8.00
N TYR A 916 -24.83 -16.71 -7.21
CA TYR A 916 -25.82 -15.74 -7.68
C TYR A 916 -25.41 -14.32 -7.26
N PHE A 917 -25.49 -13.37 -8.18
CA PHE A 917 -25.02 -12.00 -8.00
C PHE A 917 -26.12 -10.96 -8.25
N ASN A 918 -26.02 -9.83 -7.56
CA ASN A 918 -26.47 -8.55 -8.05
C ASN A 918 -25.26 -7.77 -8.56
N ASP A 919 -25.21 -7.58 -9.88
CA ASP A 919 -24.13 -6.90 -10.58
C ASP A 919 -24.68 -5.65 -11.28
N SER A 920 -24.20 -4.46 -10.89
CA SER A 920 -24.67 -3.18 -11.44
C SER A 920 -24.18 -2.89 -12.86
N GLY A 921 -23.19 -3.65 -13.36
CA GLY A 921 -22.50 -3.44 -14.62
C GLY A 921 -23.36 -3.77 -15.85
N PRO A 922 -23.80 -5.02 -16.04
CA PRO A 922 -24.64 -5.41 -17.17
C PRO A 922 -26.14 -5.20 -16.89
N GLN A 923 -26.93 -5.00 -17.95
CA GLN A 923 -28.39 -4.89 -17.86
C GLN A 923 -29.05 -6.16 -17.27
N TYR A 924 -28.39 -7.31 -17.45
CA TYR A 924 -28.82 -8.63 -16.96
C TYR A 924 -28.17 -9.02 -15.62
N GLY A 925 -27.60 -8.07 -14.89
CA GLY A 925 -26.86 -8.36 -13.66
C GLY A 925 -27.72 -8.65 -12.42
N LYS A 926 -29.04 -8.53 -12.51
CA LYS A 926 -29.97 -8.89 -11.42
C LYS A 926 -30.10 -10.40 -11.29
N ASP A 927 -29.78 -10.93 -10.11
CA ASP A 927 -29.86 -12.38 -9.81
C ASP A 927 -29.09 -13.25 -10.84
N MET A 928 -27.96 -12.72 -11.30
CA MET A 928 -27.13 -13.34 -12.34
C MET A 928 -26.48 -14.62 -11.79
N ALA A 929 -26.68 -15.74 -12.48
CA ALA A 929 -26.15 -17.03 -12.07
C ALA A 929 -24.83 -17.35 -12.77
N VAL A 930 -23.75 -17.60 -12.02
CA VAL A 930 -22.41 -17.90 -12.52
C VAL A 930 -21.92 -19.23 -11.93
N PRO A 931 -21.31 -20.13 -12.72
CA PRO A 931 -20.69 -21.35 -12.19
C PRO A 931 -19.59 -21.05 -11.17
N ILE A 932 -19.53 -21.80 -10.06
CA ILE A 932 -18.54 -21.60 -8.97
C ILE A 932 -17.10 -21.58 -9.52
N GLY A 933 -16.76 -22.46 -10.46
CA GLY A 933 -15.42 -22.48 -11.06
C GLY A 933 -15.07 -21.21 -11.84
N ALA A 934 -16.04 -20.61 -12.54
CA ALA A 934 -15.85 -19.33 -13.22
C ALA A 934 -15.74 -18.18 -12.23
N PHE A 935 -16.57 -18.19 -11.17
CA PHE A 935 -16.49 -17.22 -10.08
C PHE A 935 -15.13 -17.26 -9.39
N LEU A 936 -14.63 -18.42 -8.98
CA LEU A 936 -13.33 -18.54 -8.30
C LEU A 936 -12.18 -18.03 -9.18
N ASN A 937 -12.19 -18.33 -10.47
CA ASN A 937 -11.20 -17.81 -11.41
C ASN A 937 -11.29 -16.27 -11.54
N ALA A 938 -12.50 -15.73 -11.59
CA ALA A 938 -12.73 -14.29 -11.64
C ALA A 938 -12.32 -13.58 -10.34
N TRP A 939 -12.51 -14.22 -9.20
CA TRP A 939 -12.24 -13.66 -7.88
C TRP A 939 -10.76 -13.74 -7.50
N GLN A 940 -10.05 -14.76 -8.01
CA GLN A 940 -8.61 -14.94 -7.80
C GLN A 940 -7.78 -13.75 -8.30
N THR A 941 -8.24 -13.03 -9.33
CA THR A 941 -7.51 -11.87 -9.88
C THR A 941 -7.30 -10.75 -8.86
N ASN A 942 -8.12 -10.73 -7.80
CA ASN A 942 -8.06 -9.77 -6.69
C ASN A 942 -7.72 -10.45 -5.34
N ASP A 943 -7.03 -11.60 -5.38
CA ASP A 943 -6.65 -12.37 -4.18
C ASP A 943 -7.83 -12.72 -3.26
N TYR A 944 -8.98 -13.00 -3.88
CA TYR A 944 -10.25 -13.33 -3.20
C TYR A 944 -10.72 -12.24 -2.23
N GLU A 945 -10.62 -10.95 -2.61
CA GLU A 945 -11.12 -9.84 -1.79
C GLU A 945 -12.60 -10.03 -1.42
N LEU A 946 -12.87 -10.13 -0.12
CA LEU A 946 -14.21 -10.30 0.44
C LEU A 946 -14.54 -9.12 1.35
N THR A 947 -15.57 -8.35 0.99
CA THR A 947 -16.18 -7.38 1.90
C THR A 947 -17.43 -7.97 2.51
N VAL A 948 -17.49 -8.03 3.85
CA VAL A 948 -18.68 -8.46 4.59
C VAL A 948 -19.32 -7.23 5.23
N VAL A 949 -20.62 -7.05 4.97
CA VAL A 949 -21.45 -5.97 5.51
C VAL A 949 -22.49 -6.57 6.45
N SER A 950 -22.51 -6.11 7.69
CA SER A 950 -23.37 -6.59 8.77
C SER A 950 -24.19 -5.45 9.36
N ALA A 951 -25.34 -5.78 9.95
CA ALA A 951 -26.14 -4.80 10.69
C ALA A 951 -25.42 -4.42 11.99
N ASN A 952 -25.50 -3.15 12.39
CA ASN A 952 -25.02 -2.74 13.69
C ASN A 952 -25.85 -3.45 14.77
N THR A 953 -25.17 -4.12 15.71
CA THR A 953 -25.83 -4.67 16.89
C THR A 953 -26.43 -3.49 17.65
N GLN A 954 -27.76 -3.33 17.63
CA GLN A 954 -28.42 -2.36 18.50
C GLN A 954 -28.05 -2.74 19.94
N SER A 955 -27.31 -1.85 20.61
CA SER A 955 -27.19 -1.91 22.06
C SER A 955 -28.59 -1.68 22.63
N THR A 956 -29.25 -2.76 23.03
CA THR A 956 -30.48 -2.72 23.81
C THR A 956 -30.23 -2.17 25.21
#